data_AF-A0A933BWP5-F1
#
_entry.id   AF-A0A933BWP5-F1
#
_cell.length_a   1.000
_cell.length_b   1.000
_cell.length_c   1.000
_cell.angle_alpha   90.00
_cell.angle_beta   90.00
_cell.angle_gamma   90.00
#
_symmetry.space_group_name_H-M   'P 1'
#
loop_
_entity.id
_entity.type
_entity.pdbx_description
1 polymer ?
#
loop_
_entity_poly.entity_id
_entity_poly.type
_entity_poly.pdbx_seq_one_letter_code
_entity_poly.pdbx_strand_id
1 'polypeptide(L)'
;MSFLSPLAFLLFTLSVPLLLLYFLKVRRREKSVSSLLLWDPALRDREASAFFQRLQRDPLLLLQILALLALTLALARPAVTLKGQGAQRTVIILDTSASMKATDVAPSRFVAAQREALAFLNRLPAGTEVMVIEAGIQPRVLVAFSRDRERITSALRAVEARDVTNRLTQAISTARALTAQDPAAEIRVFTDGAHTVSVADGRDDPRVRWVGVARGGRNVGITNLAIRKTFYGALGYQAFASVVNFSEEPQAFTFTLDLDDQPIAEQSLTLDPHVRRSVVVPFSHNGAGVVRGRLGIADDLSADNVAHAVIPQPGQMRVLLVSPGNLFLEKALGVDPQVTLEVRTPETYQGGMDAFDVVVLDSVSPPRIGPGRYVLINTTPPDVPLESLGRLEQPVILDWDRSHPVMRYVDFSKVVIEEALRVRPLAAGKTLVEAVGGPLIYVLEEPRRKAVFFGFDLFKTDFPLRVAFPVMLSNGLRWLHPAGLDLTSFQLRAGDPILLPVEHGVTSARVTTPSGRSVEAQVTRGLASFTETGQAGVYTVGTSRGETRVAVNLASAEESDIAPRPLPARPEAPSLQGPVVPLQRELWGLFVLLAALLLSVEGYLYWRRQTSGRPALPAGLGDRWALGLRCALVVLLLVSLLRPVVPRWVDRLNVMFLLDVSDSVSLAARERAYRFAAQALAGMQEGDQAGLIIFGQEALAEQPLSQKPKVERVQVQVAGRGTDLAQAIQLALAMLPAGHANRLVLLSDGRPTTGNALAAAQAAKDAGADIHYVPTPLTFSQEVVVESILLPEEVKFGEPFDAKVVAWSQQDTQGRLSLFRNGEFLGSQVVRLSAGKNVYAYRQSLEQSGIHVYQAAIDVEGDTIEENNRAVGTVVVRGRPQVLLAEKDRAHAQSLSAALRTQHIDVTVVDPEGIPKDPAGLQKYDGLILSNVSSLKLTKRQMEHIRDYVRDGGGGLIMLGGEESFGLGGYYRTPIEEALPVTMEVKQRIEIPSLAVVLSVDRSGSMAMSTDEKVTKLDIAKEAAHLVVDLLDERNEVGVMSWDTEFLWD
;
A
#
# COMPACT_ATOMS: atom_id res chain seq x y z
N MET A 1 45.63 -38.91 -10.49
CA MET A 1 45.34 -38.82 -9.04
C MET A 1 46.25 -37.76 -8.46
N SER A 2 45.72 -36.87 -7.64
CA SER A 2 46.49 -35.88 -6.87
C SER A 2 46.23 -36.08 -5.38
N PHE A 3 47.14 -35.64 -4.52
CA PHE A 3 46.93 -35.61 -3.07
C PHE A 3 46.71 -34.15 -2.67
N LEU A 4 45.58 -33.85 -2.02
CA LEU A 4 45.26 -32.48 -1.59
C LEU A 4 46.07 -32.04 -0.37
N SER A 5 46.54 -32.99 0.43
CA SER A 5 47.29 -32.76 1.66
C SER A 5 48.51 -33.69 1.72
N PRO A 6 49.50 -33.53 0.82
CA PRO A 6 50.65 -34.44 0.72
C PRO A 6 51.49 -34.47 2.01
N LEU A 7 51.47 -33.41 2.82
CA LEU A 7 52.14 -33.37 4.13
C LEU A 7 51.61 -34.42 5.12
N ALA A 8 50.40 -34.94 4.93
CA ALA A 8 49.84 -36.00 5.78
C ALA A 8 50.64 -37.31 5.73
N PHE A 9 51.44 -37.55 4.68
CA PHE A 9 52.33 -38.70 4.63
C PHE A 9 53.39 -38.68 5.75
N LEU A 10 53.73 -37.51 6.30
CA LEU A 10 54.62 -37.41 7.46
C LEU A 10 54.05 -38.13 8.68
N LEU A 11 52.72 -38.23 8.82
CA LEU A 11 52.09 -38.97 9.93
C LEU A 11 52.34 -40.47 9.85
N PHE A 12 52.74 -41.01 8.69
CA PHE A 12 53.14 -42.42 8.58
C PHE A 12 54.43 -42.71 9.38
N THR A 13 55.22 -41.69 9.71
CA THR A 13 56.38 -41.84 10.63
C THR A 13 55.97 -42.30 12.02
N LEU A 14 54.69 -42.19 12.42
CA LEU A 14 54.14 -42.80 13.64
C LEU A 14 54.23 -44.34 13.64
N SER A 15 54.49 -44.97 12.49
CA SER A 15 54.82 -46.40 12.42
C SER A 15 56.14 -46.74 13.14
N VAL A 16 57.10 -45.79 13.19
CA VAL A 16 58.40 -45.97 13.84
C VAL A 16 58.28 -46.13 15.36
N PRO A 17 57.63 -45.21 16.12
CA PRO A 17 57.38 -45.41 17.53
C PRO A 17 56.47 -46.62 17.81
N LEU A 18 55.51 -46.93 16.92
CA LEU A 18 54.69 -48.15 17.03
C LEU A 18 55.55 -49.43 16.98
N LEU A 19 56.48 -49.50 16.02
CA LEU A 19 57.46 -50.59 15.91
C LEU A 19 58.36 -50.64 17.14
N LEU A 20 58.90 -49.51 17.58
CA LEU A 20 59.72 -49.41 18.80
C LEU A 20 58.98 -49.93 20.05
N LEU A 21 57.73 -49.54 20.24
CA LEU A 21 56.89 -50.02 21.36
C LEU A 21 56.61 -51.52 21.29
N TYR A 22 56.45 -52.06 20.08
CA TYR A 22 56.33 -53.51 19.88
C TYR A 22 57.62 -54.25 20.27
N PHE A 23 58.78 -53.71 19.92
CA PHE A 23 60.09 -54.29 20.27
C PHE A 23 60.45 -54.16 21.75
N LEU A 24 60.10 -53.04 22.38
CA LEU A 24 60.33 -52.78 23.82
C LEU A 24 59.50 -53.69 24.72
N LYS A 25 58.44 -54.32 24.18
CA LYS A 25 57.57 -55.25 24.93
C LYS A 25 58.21 -56.64 25.03
N VAL A 26 59.32 -56.75 25.76
CA VAL A 26 59.94 -58.03 26.08
C VAL A 26 59.06 -58.77 27.09
N ARG A 27 58.21 -59.68 26.61
CA ARG A 27 57.48 -60.61 27.48
C ARG A 27 58.44 -61.70 27.98
N ARG A 28 59.05 -61.50 29.14
CA ARG A 28 59.71 -62.59 29.88
C ARG A 28 58.63 -63.43 30.54
N ARG A 29 58.55 -64.72 30.19
CA ARG A 29 57.75 -65.68 30.95
C ARG A 29 58.63 -66.20 32.07
N GLU A 30 58.34 -65.80 33.30
CA GLU A 30 58.96 -66.42 34.47
C GLU A 30 58.44 -67.87 34.57
N LYS A 31 59.38 -68.81 34.48
CA LYS A 31 59.13 -70.21 34.79
C LYS A 31 60.06 -70.58 35.93
N SER A 32 59.47 -71.00 37.05
CA SER A 32 60.20 -71.65 38.13
C SER A 32 60.82 -72.94 37.59
N VAL A 33 62.14 -73.02 37.61
CA VAL A 33 62.91 -74.23 37.28
C VAL A 33 63.78 -74.61 38.46
N SER A 34 63.94 -75.91 38.68
CA SER A 34 64.58 -76.45 39.89
C SER A 34 66.11 -76.24 39.95
N SER A 35 66.77 -75.88 38.84
CA SER A 35 68.21 -75.54 38.81
C SER A 35 68.56 -74.68 37.59
N LEU A 36 69.39 -73.65 37.79
CA LEU A 36 69.90 -72.76 36.75
C LEU A 36 71.16 -73.30 36.05
N LEU A 37 71.83 -74.30 36.63
CA LEU A 37 73.14 -74.82 36.19
C LEU A 37 73.06 -75.54 34.82
N LEU A 38 71.89 -76.06 34.45
CA LEU A 38 71.63 -76.73 33.17
C LEU A 38 71.30 -75.77 32.01
N TRP A 39 71.12 -74.48 32.28
CA TRP A 39 70.71 -73.49 31.27
C TRP A 39 71.86 -72.63 30.73
N ASP A 40 73.06 -72.77 31.29
CA ASP A 40 74.24 -71.97 30.91
C ASP A 40 74.69 -72.19 29.43
N PRO A 41 74.62 -73.41 28.85
CA PRO A 41 74.90 -73.60 27.42
C PRO A 41 73.76 -73.16 26.50
N ALA A 42 72.52 -73.04 27.01
CA ALA A 42 71.32 -72.73 26.22
C ALA A 42 71.00 -71.22 26.15
N LEU A 43 71.70 -70.38 26.93
CA LEU A 43 71.55 -68.93 26.92
C LEU A 43 72.47 -68.22 25.92
N ARG A 44 73.42 -68.93 25.30
CA ARG A 44 74.39 -68.36 24.34
C ARG A 44 74.03 -68.44 22.86
N ASP A 45 72.91 -69.07 22.49
CA ASP A 45 72.44 -69.09 21.10
C ASP A 45 71.08 -68.39 20.96
N ARG A 46 71.11 -67.07 20.73
CA ARG A 46 70.12 -66.36 19.90
C ARG A 46 70.47 -64.91 19.66
N GLU A 47 71.50 -64.68 18.85
CA GLU A 47 71.66 -63.40 18.17
C GLU A 47 71.70 -63.58 16.65
N ALA A 48 71.13 -62.58 15.97
CA ALA A 48 71.18 -62.30 14.54
C ALA A 48 70.14 -62.88 13.54
N SER A 49 69.08 -63.61 13.93
CA SER A 49 67.98 -63.92 12.97
C SER A 49 66.54 -63.87 13.53
N ALA A 50 66.36 -63.60 14.83
CA ALA A 50 65.02 -63.40 15.42
C ALA A 50 64.37 -62.05 15.07
N PHE A 51 65.15 -61.09 14.56
CA PHE A 51 64.72 -59.72 14.26
C PHE A 51 63.63 -59.68 13.16
N PHE A 52 63.89 -60.30 12.00
CA PHE A 52 62.90 -60.33 10.90
C PHE A 52 61.86 -61.45 11.03
N GLN A 53 62.20 -62.61 11.62
CA GLN A 53 61.25 -63.72 11.76
C GLN A 53 60.09 -63.44 12.74
N ARG A 54 60.29 -62.56 13.75
CA ARG A 54 59.22 -62.17 14.67
C ARG A 54 58.29 -61.11 14.11
N LEU A 55 58.77 -60.26 13.21
CA LEU A 55 57.96 -59.25 12.53
C LEU A 55 56.90 -59.90 11.62
N GLN A 56 57.23 -61.04 11.00
CA GLN A 56 56.32 -61.80 10.12
C GLN A 56 55.27 -62.64 10.87
N ARG A 57 55.36 -62.81 12.19
CA ARG A 57 54.53 -63.78 12.93
C ARG A 57 53.44 -63.17 13.82
N ASP A 58 53.37 -61.84 13.96
CA ASP A 58 52.25 -61.21 14.69
C ASP A 58 51.29 -60.50 13.71
N PRO A 59 50.16 -61.14 13.36
CA PRO A 59 49.20 -60.57 12.41
C PRO A 59 48.59 -59.26 12.93
N LEU A 60 48.60 -59.02 14.24
CA LEU A 60 48.06 -57.79 14.84
C LEU A 60 48.90 -56.56 14.49
N LEU A 61 50.24 -56.68 14.55
CA LEU A 61 51.14 -55.58 14.22
C LEU A 61 51.02 -55.19 12.73
N LEU A 62 50.91 -56.20 11.86
CA LEU A 62 50.75 -55.98 10.42
C LEU A 62 49.42 -55.28 10.10
N LEU A 63 48.34 -55.66 10.77
CA LEU A 63 47.04 -54.98 10.65
C LEU A 63 47.08 -53.53 11.17
N GLN A 64 47.81 -53.25 12.26
CA GLN A 64 47.97 -51.88 12.78
C GLN A 64 48.77 -50.99 11.82
N ILE A 65 49.84 -51.51 11.21
CA ILE A 65 50.63 -50.77 10.21
C ILE A 65 49.79 -50.50 8.96
N LEU A 66 49.02 -51.49 8.49
CA LEU A 66 48.11 -51.31 7.36
C LEU A 66 46.98 -50.33 7.67
N ALA A 67 46.43 -50.34 8.88
CA ALA A 67 45.42 -49.38 9.32
C ALA A 67 45.99 -47.96 9.39
N LEU A 68 47.20 -47.80 9.93
CA LEU A 68 47.90 -46.51 9.96
C LEU A 68 48.20 -46.01 8.55
N LEU A 69 48.64 -46.89 7.64
CA LEU A 69 48.83 -46.57 6.23
C LEU A 69 47.51 -46.09 5.60
N ALA A 70 46.40 -46.80 5.82
CA ALA A 70 45.08 -46.40 5.34
C ALA A 70 44.64 -45.04 5.93
N LEU A 71 44.87 -44.77 7.21
CA LEU A 71 44.57 -43.47 7.83
C LEU A 71 45.42 -42.34 7.25
N THR A 72 46.72 -42.57 7.02
CA THR A 72 47.60 -41.58 6.42
C THR A 72 47.22 -41.30 4.97
N LEU A 73 46.81 -42.33 4.21
CA LEU A 73 46.23 -42.18 2.88
C LEU A 73 44.90 -41.42 2.93
N ALA A 74 44.04 -41.67 3.91
CA ALA A 74 42.81 -40.91 4.10
C ALA A 74 43.13 -39.41 4.36
N LEU A 75 44.06 -39.13 5.26
CA LEU A 75 44.46 -37.77 5.61
C LEU A 75 45.22 -37.07 4.49
N ALA A 76 45.89 -37.80 3.59
CA ALA A 76 46.51 -37.26 2.38
C ALA A 76 45.49 -36.85 1.30
N ARG A 77 44.20 -37.17 1.53
CA ARG A 77 43.05 -36.83 0.67
C ARG A 77 43.34 -37.08 -0.82
N PRO A 78 43.56 -38.34 -1.22
CA PRO A 78 43.70 -38.72 -2.62
C PRO A 78 42.44 -38.32 -3.38
N ALA A 79 42.64 -37.48 -4.38
CA ALA A 79 41.60 -37.00 -5.26
C ALA A 79 41.82 -37.58 -6.67
N VAL A 80 40.73 -38.08 -7.25
CA VAL A 80 40.68 -38.38 -8.68
C VAL A 80 40.08 -37.18 -9.38
N THR A 81 40.85 -36.59 -10.29
CA THR A 81 40.34 -35.57 -11.20
C THR A 81 39.50 -36.26 -12.25
N LEU A 82 38.18 -36.20 -12.08
CA LEU A 82 37.22 -36.62 -13.09
C LEU A 82 37.00 -35.43 -14.02
N LYS A 83 37.09 -35.67 -15.33
CA LYS A 83 36.65 -34.72 -16.34
C LYS A 83 35.12 -34.72 -16.32
N GLY A 84 34.54 -33.76 -15.61
CA GLY A 84 33.09 -33.52 -15.58
C GLY A 84 32.73 -32.29 -16.39
N GLN A 85 31.50 -32.23 -16.88
CA GLN A 85 30.93 -30.95 -17.33
C GLN A 85 30.99 -29.98 -16.14
N GLY A 86 31.40 -28.73 -16.37
CA GLY A 86 31.40 -27.69 -15.34
C GLY A 86 30.05 -27.64 -14.59
N ALA A 87 30.07 -27.20 -13.33
CA ALA A 87 28.86 -27.10 -12.52
C ALA A 87 27.86 -26.18 -13.24
N GLN A 88 26.95 -26.77 -14.00
CA GLN A 88 25.84 -26.06 -14.63
C GLN A 88 25.09 -25.36 -13.50
N ARG A 89 24.81 -24.07 -13.69
CA ARG A 89 24.00 -23.29 -12.77
C ARG A 89 22.59 -23.24 -13.31
N THR A 90 21.64 -23.57 -12.46
CA THR A 90 20.22 -23.59 -12.81
C THR A 90 19.44 -22.81 -11.78
N VAL A 91 18.58 -21.92 -12.23
CA VAL A 91 17.62 -21.19 -11.39
C VAL A 91 16.24 -21.77 -11.64
N ILE A 92 15.56 -22.16 -10.57
CA ILE A 92 14.16 -22.57 -10.58
C ILE A 92 13.34 -21.41 -10.04
N ILE A 93 12.44 -20.87 -10.85
CA ILE A 93 11.46 -19.87 -10.42
C ILE A 93 10.10 -20.55 -10.32
N LEU A 94 9.49 -20.50 -9.14
CA LEU A 94 8.13 -21.00 -8.90
C LEU A 94 7.17 -19.84 -8.81
N ASP A 95 6.15 -19.86 -9.66
CA ASP A 95 4.99 -18.98 -9.53
C ASP A 95 4.13 -19.39 -8.33
N THR A 96 3.76 -18.43 -7.49
CA THR A 96 2.91 -18.63 -6.30
C THR A 96 1.67 -17.75 -6.30
N SER A 97 1.33 -17.20 -7.47
CA SER A 97 0.16 -16.35 -7.65
C SER A 97 -1.17 -17.07 -7.40
N ALA A 98 -2.26 -16.31 -7.33
CA ALA A 98 -3.59 -16.86 -7.07
C ALA A 98 -4.07 -17.81 -8.17
N SER A 99 -3.77 -17.52 -9.43
CA SER A 99 -4.13 -18.36 -10.58
C SER A 99 -3.48 -19.76 -10.50
N MET A 100 -2.35 -19.90 -9.81
CA MET A 100 -1.73 -21.20 -9.53
C MET A 100 -2.57 -22.07 -8.57
N LYS A 101 -3.56 -21.50 -7.86
CA LYS A 101 -4.52 -22.29 -7.07
C LYS A 101 -5.62 -22.92 -7.93
N ALA A 102 -5.70 -22.59 -9.22
CA ALA A 102 -6.73 -23.13 -10.09
C ALA A 102 -6.68 -24.67 -10.17
N THR A 103 -7.85 -25.29 -10.30
CA THR A 103 -8.07 -26.74 -10.20
C THR A 103 -8.35 -27.42 -11.54
N ASP A 104 -8.15 -26.72 -12.67
CA ASP A 104 -8.15 -27.32 -14.02
C ASP A 104 -7.14 -28.48 -14.16
N VAL A 105 -6.11 -28.49 -13.31
CA VAL A 105 -5.20 -29.62 -13.09
C VAL A 105 -5.25 -30.09 -11.64
N ALA A 106 -5.56 -31.36 -11.42
CA ALA A 106 -5.68 -31.90 -10.07
C ALA A 106 -4.32 -32.13 -9.38
N PRO A 107 -4.18 -31.78 -8.07
CA PRO A 107 -5.16 -31.10 -7.23
C PRO A 107 -5.20 -29.57 -7.44
N SER A 108 -4.11 -28.95 -7.87
CA SER A 108 -4.05 -27.57 -8.36
C SER A 108 -2.87 -27.39 -9.32
N ARG A 109 -2.89 -26.32 -10.13
CA ARG A 109 -1.76 -25.93 -11.00
C ARG A 109 -0.45 -25.82 -10.23
N PHE A 110 -0.47 -25.24 -9.03
CA PHE A 110 0.70 -25.09 -8.17
C PHE A 110 1.32 -26.44 -7.79
N VAL A 111 0.50 -27.41 -7.40
CA VAL A 111 0.99 -28.75 -7.07
C VAL A 111 1.55 -29.46 -8.31
N ALA A 112 0.96 -29.23 -9.49
CA ALA A 112 1.51 -29.74 -10.75
C ALA A 112 2.88 -29.10 -11.06
N ALA A 113 3.02 -27.78 -10.92
CA ALA A 113 4.29 -27.06 -11.09
C ALA A 113 5.36 -27.52 -10.09
N GLN A 114 4.99 -27.71 -8.82
CA GLN A 114 5.89 -28.24 -7.78
C GLN A 114 6.37 -29.65 -8.13
N ARG A 115 5.47 -30.53 -8.63
CA ARG A 115 5.84 -31.88 -9.09
C ARG A 115 6.78 -31.85 -10.29
N GLU A 116 6.54 -30.99 -11.27
CA GLU A 116 7.41 -30.85 -12.46
C GLU A 116 8.77 -30.26 -12.08
N ALA A 117 8.83 -29.29 -11.17
CA ALA A 117 10.08 -28.75 -10.64
C ALA A 117 10.91 -29.81 -9.89
N LEU A 118 10.26 -30.65 -9.08
CA LEU A 118 10.91 -31.79 -8.41
C LEU A 118 11.37 -32.86 -9.41
N ALA A 119 10.57 -33.16 -10.44
CA ALA A 119 10.95 -34.08 -11.50
C ALA A 119 12.16 -33.56 -12.30
N PHE A 120 12.19 -32.26 -12.59
CA PHE A 120 13.31 -31.60 -13.23
C PHE A 120 14.58 -31.67 -12.36
N LEU A 121 14.47 -31.37 -11.05
CA LEU A 121 15.59 -31.48 -10.11
C LEU A 121 16.20 -32.89 -10.09
N ASN A 122 15.36 -33.93 -10.20
CA ASN A 122 15.82 -35.31 -10.24
C ASN A 122 16.56 -35.68 -11.54
N ARG A 123 16.24 -35.03 -12.66
CA ARG A 123 16.90 -35.22 -13.96
C ARG A 123 18.24 -34.48 -14.09
N LEU A 124 18.47 -33.44 -13.28
CA LEU A 124 19.72 -32.67 -13.32
C LEU A 124 20.93 -33.56 -12.94
N PRO A 125 22.13 -33.29 -13.48
CA PRO A 125 23.37 -33.90 -13.02
C PRO A 125 23.64 -33.66 -11.52
N ALA A 126 24.35 -34.60 -10.86
CA ALA A 126 24.67 -34.48 -9.43
C ALA A 126 25.61 -33.30 -9.07
N GLY A 127 26.27 -32.71 -10.08
CA GLY A 127 27.18 -31.57 -9.92
C GLY A 127 26.57 -30.20 -10.15
N THR A 128 25.29 -30.12 -10.54
CA THR A 128 24.58 -28.87 -10.87
C THR A 128 24.31 -28.06 -9.61
N GLU A 129 24.58 -26.75 -9.65
CA GLU A 129 24.22 -25.80 -8.60
C GLU A 129 22.82 -25.24 -8.90
N VAL A 130 21.90 -25.40 -7.95
CA VAL A 130 20.52 -24.97 -8.12
C VAL A 130 20.21 -23.83 -7.16
N MET A 131 19.58 -22.79 -7.68
CA MET A 131 18.97 -21.71 -6.93
C MET A 131 17.44 -21.80 -7.05
N VAL A 132 16.71 -21.55 -5.97
CA VAL A 132 15.23 -21.55 -5.97
C VAL A 132 14.72 -20.17 -5.58
N ILE A 133 13.86 -19.60 -6.44
CA ILE A 133 13.22 -18.30 -6.26
C ILE A 133 11.70 -18.51 -6.23
N GLU A 134 11.05 -17.99 -5.20
CA GLU A 134 9.60 -17.88 -5.07
C GLU A 134 9.14 -16.56 -5.68
N ALA A 135 8.18 -16.58 -6.61
CA ALA A 135 7.52 -15.39 -7.15
C ALA A 135 6.20 -15.15 -6.41
N GLY A 136 6.27 -14.66 -5.17
CA GLY A 136 5.12 -14.31 -4.33
C GLY A 136 4.84 -12.81 -4.25
N ILE A 137 4.35 -12.32 -3.10
CA ILE A 137 4.13 -10.88 -2.83
C ILE A 137 5.38 -10.06 -3.19
N GLN A 138 6.54 -10.60 -2.81
CA GLN A 138 7.86 -10.13 -3.23
C GLN A 138 8.67 -11.36 -3.65
N PRO A 139 9.51 -11.26 -4.70
CA PRO A 139 10.41 -12.34 -5.07
C PRO A 139 11.38 -12.66 -3.94
N ARG A 140 11.47 -13.94 -3.56
CA ARG A 140 12.35 -14.37 -2.46
C ARG A 140 13.25 -15.52 -2.91
N VAL A 141 14.55 -15.37 -2.68
CA VAL A 141 15.52 -16.47 -2.85
C VAL A 141 15.40 -17.41 -1.66
N LEU A 142 14.75 -18.56 -1.85
CA LEU A 142 14.57 -19.58 -0.81
C LEU A 142 15.84 -20.38 -0.56
N VAL A 143 16.57 -20.68 -1.64
CA VAL A 143 17.84 -21.41 -1.61
C VAL A 143 18.78 -20.74 -2.60
N ALA A 144 19.85 -20.12 -2.12
CA ALA A 144 20.95 -19.67 -2.96
C ALA A 144 21.65 -20.87 -3.63
N PHE A 145 22.48 -20.64 -4.66
CA PHE A 145 23.16 -21.69 -5.41
C PHE A 145 23.76 -22.77 -4.50
N SER A 146 23.14 -23.95 -4.53
CA SER A 146 23.47 -25.07 -3.66
C SER A 146 23.49 -26.37 -4.45
N ARG A 147 24.31 -27.33 -3.99
CA ARG A 147 24.34 -28.70 -4.48
C ARG A 147 23.60 -29.67 -3.55
N ASP A 148 23.13 -29.17 -2.41
CA ASP A 148 22.39 -29.93 -1.41
C ASP A 148 20.95 -30.16 -1.87
N ARG A 149 20.72 -31.34 -2.46
CA ARG A 149 19.40 -31.72 -2.98
C ARG A 149 18.33 -31.86 -1.90
N GLU A 150 18.69 -32.23 -0.68
CA GLU A 150 17.70 -32.35 0.40
C GLU A 150 17.19 -30.97 0.81
N ARG A 151 18.09 -30.00 0.92
CA ARG A 151 17.73 -28.59 1.19
C ARG A 151 16.86 -28.00 0.08
N ILE A 152 17.22 -28.23 -1.19
CA ILE A 152 16.44 -27.75 -2.34
C ILE A 152 15.05 -28.41 -2.37
N THR A 153 14.98 -29.73 -2.16
CA THR A 153 13.72 -30.49 -2.15
C THR A 153 12.81 -30.03 -1.01
N SER A 154 13.38 -29.80 0.17
CA SER A 154 12.64 -29.31 1.33
C SER A 154 12.10 -27.90 1.09
N ALA A 155 12.91 -27.02 0.48
CA ALA A 155 12.47 -25.68 0.11
C ALA A 155 11.32 -25.71 -0.91
N LEU A 156 11.44 -26.49 -1.99
CA LEU A 156 10.39 -26.62 -3.00
C LEU A 156 9.07 -27.16 -2.42
N ARG A 157 9.14 -28.09 -1.44
CA ARG A 157 7.96 -28.65 -0.75
C ARG A 157 7.31 -27.70 0.24
N ALA A 158 8.07 -26.77 0.81
CA ALA A 158 7.58 -25.82 1.82
C ALA A 158 6.85 -24.60 1.21
N VAL A 159 6.98 -24.36 -0.09
CA VAL A 159 6.30 -23.25 -0.78
C VAL A 159 4.82 -23.56 -0.96
N GLU A 160 3.98 -22.54 -0.80
CA GLU A 160 2.53 -22.59 -1.02
C GLU A 160 2.09 -21.42 -1.91
N ALA A 161 1.05 -21.64 -2.72
CA ALA A 161 0.41 -20.57 -3.49
C ALA A 161 -0.38 -19.62 -2.58
N ARG A 162 -0.39 -18.34 -2.93
CA ARG A 162 -1.01 -17.23 -2.16
C ARG A 162 -2.12 -16.58 -2.99
N ASP A 163 -2.99 -15.79 -2.35
CA ASP A 163 -4.09 -15.10 -3.04
C ASP A 163 -3.63 -13.76 -3.66
N VAL A 164 -2.44 -13.74 -4.25
CA VAL A 164 -1.75 -12.51 -4.69
C VAL A 164 -1.60 -12.50 -6.20
N THR A 165 -1.42 -11.31 -6.77
CA THR A 165 -1.09 -11.17 -8.20
C THR A 165 0.29 -11.74 -8.50
N ASN A 166 0.49 -12.26 -9.71
CA ASN A 166 1.79 -12.71 -10.16
C ASN A 166 2.86 -11.59 -10.09
N ARG A 167 4.12 -12.00 -9.82
CA ARG A 167 5.31 -11.13 -9.74
C ARG A 167 6.50 -11.76 -10.48
N LEU A 168 6.21 -12.43 -11.60
CA LEU A 168 7.19 -13.17 -12.40
C LEU A 168 8.26 -12.25 -12.98
N THR A 169 7.89 -11.07 -13.47
CA THR A 169 8.84 -10.10 -14.02
C THR A 169 9.94 -9.75 -13.02
N GLN A 170 9.57 -9.45 -11.77
CA GLN A 170 10.54 -9.11 -10.74
C GLN A 170 11.39 -10.32 -10.34
N ALA A 171 10.80 -11.52 -10.29
CA ALA A 171 11.53 -12.75 -9.99
C ALA A 171 12.55 -13.11 -11.08
N ILE A 172 12.19 -12.95 -12.36
CA ILE A 172 13.07 -13.17 -13.51
C ILE A 172 14.18 -12.13 -13.55
N SER A 173 13.86 -10.86 -13.33
CA SER A 173 14.87 -9.79 -13.22
C SER A 173 15.87 -10.08 -12.09
N THR A 174 15.39 -10.56 -10.95
CA THR A 174 16.25 -11.02 -9.83
C THR A 174 17.13 -12.18 -10.26
N ALA A 175 16.58 -13.20 -10.92
CA ALA A 175 17.34 -14.33 -11.43
C ALA A 175 18.43 -13.90 -12.43
N ARG A 176 18.08 -13.04 -13.39
CA ARG A 176 18.99 -12.52 -14.42
C ARG A 176 20.12 -11.70 -13.82
N ALA A 177 19.83 -10.87 -12.81
CA ALA A 177 20.83 -10.12 -12.07
C ALA A 177 21.82 -11.05 -11.34
N LEU A 178 21.31 -12.09 -10.68
CA LEU A 178 22.13 -13.07 -9.95
C LEU A 178 22.94 -13.99 -10.88
N THR A 179 22.51 -14.17 -12.14
CA THR A 179 23.23 -14.96 -13.15
C THR A 179 23.90 -14.11 -14.22
N ALA A 180 24.04 -12.79 -14.01
CA ALA A 180 24.57 -11.87 -15.03
C ALA A 180 25.99 -12.26 -15.50
N GLN A 181 26.82 -12.78 -14.58
CA GLN A 181 28.21 -13.19 -14.87
C GLN A 181 28.34 -14.60 -15.43
N ASP A 182 27.26 -15.38 -15.51
CA ASP A 182 27.26 -16.75 -16.04
C ASP A 182 26.31 -16.85 -17.25
N PRO A 183 26.82 -16.66 -18.47
CA PRO A 183 26.00 -16.76 -19.68
C PRO A 183 25.52 -18.20 -19.95
N ALA A 184 26.09 -19.21 -19.29
CA ALA A 184 25.69 -20.61 -19.41
C ALA A 184 24.64 -21.03 -18.36
N ALA A 185 24.27 -20.13 -17.44
CA ALA A 185 23.22 -20.40 -16.46
C ALA A 185 21.84 -20.51 -17.12
N GLU A 186 21.07 -21.51 -16.72
CA GLU A 186 19.70 -21.72 -17.18
C GLU A 186 18.70 -21.20 -16.15
N ILE A 187 17.69 -20.44 -16.56
CA ILE A 187 16.59 -19.97 -15.72
C ILE A 187 15.33 -20.70 -16.18
N ARG A 188 14.74 -21.53 -15.33
CA ARG A 188 13.53 -22.29 -15.63
C ARG A 188 12.37 -21.80 -14.78
N VAL A 189 11.33 -21.29 -15.44
CA VAL A 189 10.16 -20.65 -14.84
C VAL A 189 8.98 -21.61 -14.92
N PHE A 190 8.42 -21.99 -13.77
CA PHE A 190 7.24 -22.83 -13.65
C PHE A 190 6.05 -21.95 -13.30
N THR A 191 5.12 -21.80 -14.23
CA THR A 191 3.95 -20.90 -14.15
C THR A 191 2.76 -21.55 -14.84
N ASP A 192 1.58 -20.97 -14.71
CA ASP A 192 0.39 -21.36 -15.43
C ASP A 192 0.31 -20.73 -16.84
N GLY A 193 1.10 -19.70 -17.11
CA GLY A 193 1.11 -19.01 -18.41
C GLY A 193 -0.13 -18.13 -18.65
N ALA A 194 -0.87 -17.78 -17.60
CA ALA A 194 -1.98 -16.83 -17.69
C ALA A 194 -1.49 -15.39 -18.00
N HIS A 195 -0.26 -15.04 -17.60
CA HIS A 195 0.35 -13.73 -17.86
C HIS A 195 0.93 -13.60 -19.28
N THR A 196 0.82 -12.41 -19.89
CA THR A 196 1.43 -12.13 -21.20
C THR A 196 2.95 -11.92 -21.06
N VAL A 197 3.74 -12.84 -21.59
CA VAL A 197 5.21 -12.75 -21.53
C VAL A 197 5.72 -11.58 -22.39
N SER A 198 6.32 -10.59 -21.74
CA SER A 198 6.90 -9.38 -22.33
C SER A 198 8.43 -9.48 -22.50
N VAL A 199 9.03 -8.52 -23.23
CA VAL A 199 10.51 -8.43 -23.36
C VAL A 199 11.18 -8.25 -21.98
N ALA A 200 10.53 -7.50 -21.07
CA ALA A 200 11.00 -7.31 -19.70
C ALA A 200 11.06 -8.63 -18.92
N ASP A 201 10.18 -9.59 -19.23
CA ASP A 201 10.19 -10.95 -18.67
C ASP A 201 11.29 -11.85 -19.25
N GLY A 202 12.22 -11.30 -20.03
CA GLY A 202 13.27 -12.07 -20.68
C GLY A 202 12.75 -12.95 -21.81
N ARG A 203 11.66 -12.55 -22.49
CA ARG A 203 11.13 -13.25 -23.68
C ARG A 203 12.22 -13.59 -24.70
N ASP A 204 13.17 -12.67 -24.90
CA ASP A 204 14.26 -12.83 -25.87
C ASP A 204 15.52 -13.46 -25.24
N ASP A 205 15.64 -13.51 -23.91
CA ASP A 205 16.82 -14.02 -23.22
C ASP A 205 16.94 -15.55 -23.44
N PRO A 206 18.01 -16.05 -24.09
CA PRO A 206 18.18 -17.47 -24.39
C PRO A 206 18.25 -18.36 -23.14
N ARG A 207 18.52 -17.77 -21.97
CA ARG A 207 18.65 -18.49 -20.69
C ARG A 207 17.31 -18.80 -20.05
N VAL A 208 16.24 -18.06 -20.38
CA VAL A 208 14.91 -18.22 -19.77
C VAL A 208 14.10 -19.29 -20.50
N ARG A 209 13.66 -20.30 -19.77
CA ARG A 209 12.81 -21.40 -20.23
C ARG A 209 11.51 -21.43 -19.46
N TRP A 210 10.41 -21.47 -20.20
CA TRP A 210 9.06 -21.44 -19.65
C TRP A 210 8.49 -22.86 -19.58
N VAL A 211 7.87 -23.20 -18.45
CA VAL A 211 7.16 -24.45 -18.21
C VAL A 211 5.74 -24.09 -17.77
N GLY A 212 4.79 -24.21 -18.70
CA GLY A 212 3.36 -23.99 -18.46
C GLY A 212 2.67 -25.25 -17.95
N VAL A 213 1.87 -25.12 -16.89
CA VAL A 213 1.12 -26.25 -16.31
C VAL A 213 -0.39 -26.20 -16.50
N ALA A 214 -0.94 -25.06 -16.93
CA ALA A 214 -2.39 -24.89 -17.13
C ALA A 214 -2.93 -25.74 -18.28
N ARG A 215 -4.23 -26.08 -18.19
CA ARG A 215 -4.96 -26.86 -19.21
C ARG A 215 -6.32 -26.28 -19.57
N GLY A 216 -6.94 -25.51 -18.67
CA GLY A 216 -8.26 -24.89 -18.84
C GLY A 216 -8.22 -23.40 -18.53
N GLY A 217 -9.38 -22.75 -18.63
CA GLY A 217 -9.51 -21.31 -18.39
C GLY A 217 -10.90 -20.90 -17.93
N ARG A 218 -11.68 -21.82 -17.35
CA ARG A 218 -13.09 -21.55 -17.02
C ARG A 218 -13.15 -20.84 -15.67
N ASN A 219 -13.38 -19.54 -15.69
CA ASN A 219 -13.41 -18.71 -14.50
C ASN A 219 -14.41 -17.55 -14.56
N VAL A 220 -15.05 -17.26 -13.43
CA VAL A 220 -15.86 -16.07 -13.21
C VAL A 220 -15.45 -15.44 -11.89
N GLY A 221 -14.86 -14.25 -11.94
CA GLY A 221 -14.27 -13.64 -10.75
C GLY A 221 -14.96 -12.35 -10.31
N ILE A 222 -15.00 -12.11 -9.00
CA ILE A 222 -15.26 -10.77 -8.45
C ILE A 222 -13.95 -9.98 -8.55
N THR A 223 -13.86 -9.09 -9.55
CA THR A 223 -12.65 -8.28 -9.78
C THR A 223 -12.60 -7.03 -8.91
N ASN A 224 -13.72 -6.61 -8.32
CA ASN A 224 -13.78 -5.49 -7.38
C ASN A 224 -15.03 -5.59 -6.50
N LEU A 225 -14.90 -5.28 -5.21
CA LEU A 225 -16.01 -5.07 -4.29
C LEU A 225 -15.71 -3.85 -3.44
N ALA A 226 -16.57 -2.84 -3.51
CA ALA A 226 -16.42 -1.61 -2.74
C ALA A 226 -17.76 -1.19 -2.13
N ILE A 227 -17.72 -0.79 -0.86
CA ILE A 227 -18.86 -0.15 -0.20
C ILE A 227 -18.65 1.35 -0.21
N ARG A 228 -19.72 2.10 -0.49
CA ARG A 228 -19.76 3.55 -0.35
C ARG A 228 -20.95 3.94 0.53
N LYS A 229 -20.74 4.94 1.38
CA LYS A 229 -21.83 5.58 2.11
C LYS A 229 -22.52 6.58 1.19
N THR A 230 -23.84 6.54 1.14
CA THR A 230 -24.64 7.47 0.33
C THR A 230 -25.21 8.52 1.26
N PHE A 231 -24.91 9.80 1.01
CA PHE A 231 -25.34 10.92 1.86
C PHE A 231 -26.75 11.44 1.50
N TYR A 232 -27.32 10.95 0.41
CA TYR A 232 -28.62 11.37 -0.12
C TYR A 232 -29.46 10.12 -0.43
N GLY A 233 -30.54 9.88 0.32
CA GLY A 233 -31.46 8.75 0.14
C GLY A 233 -31.87 8.04 1.44
N ALA A 234 -32.92 7.21 1.37
CA ALA A 234 -33.41 6.41 2.52
C ALA A 234 -32.50 5.22 2.88
N LEU A 235 -31.61 4.83 1.96
CA LEU A 235 -30.64 3.74 2.12
C LEU A 235 -29.24 4.34 2.34
N GLY A 236 -28.59 3.98 3.44
CA GLY A 236 -27.36 4.63 3.90
C GLY A 236 -26.06 4.18 3.22
N TYR A 237 -26.08 3.02 2.54
CA TYR A 237 -24.92 2.43 1.89
C TYR A 237 -25.25 1.84 0.51
N GLN A 238 -24.25 1.77 -0.35
CA GLN A 238 -24.28 1.07 -1.63
C GLN A 238 -23.05 0.17 -1.76
N ALA A 239 -23.27 -1.11 -2.02
CA ALA A 239 -22.23 -2.04 -2.43
C ALA A 239 -22.13 -2.05 -3.95
N PHE A 240 -20.93 -1.83 -4.46
CA PHE A 240 -20.57 -1.95 -5.86
C PHE A 240 -19.69 -3.20 -6.04
N ALA A 241 -20.14 -4.15 -6.85
CA ALA A 241 -19.36 -5.32 -7.22
C ALA A 241 -19.14 -5.35 -8.74
N SER A 242 -17.91 -5.58 -9.19
CA SER A 242 -17.59 -5.84 -10.60
C SER A 242 -17.33 -7.33 -10.75
N VAL A 243 -18.15 -7.99 -11.57
CA VAL A 243 -18.04 -9.42 -11.87
C VAL A 243 -17.71 -9.58 -13.34
N VAL A 244 -16.77 -10.47 -13.67
CA VAL A 244 -16.34 -10.72 -15.05
C VAL A 244 -16.38 -12.22 -15.34
N ASN A 245 -16.96 -12.61 -16.47
CA ASN A 245 -16.82 -13.95 -17.00
C ASN A 245 -15.59 -14.03 -17.90
N PHE A 246 -14.56 -14.77 -17.51
CA PHE A 246 -13.33 -14.98 -18.29
C PHE A 246 -13.38 -16.25 -19.16
N SER A 247 -14.49 -16.99 -19.08
CA SER A 247 -14.68 -18.22 -19.84
C SER A 247 -15.10 -17.92 -21.29
N GLU A 248 -14.84 -18.87 -22.19
CA GLU A 248 -15.30 -18.83 -23.59
C GLU A 248 -16.80 -19.14 -23.75
N GLU A 249 -17.48 -19.58 -22.68
CA GLU A 249 -18.90 -19.92 -22.67
C GLU A 249 -19.68 -19.00 -21.73
N PRO A 250 -20.95 -18.67 -22.06
CA PRO A 250 -21.83 -17.96 -21.13
C PRO A 250 -21.98 -18.72 -19.81
N GLN A 251 -21.89 -18.01 -18.68
CA GLN A 251 -22.04 -18.59 -17.35
C GLN A 251 -23.26 -18.00 -16.63
N ALA A 252 -24.07 -18.88 -16.05
CA ALA A 252 -25.20 -18.50 -15.19
C ALA A 252 -24.90 -18.90 -13.74
N PHE A 253 -25.02 -17.95 -12.83
CA PHE A 253 -24.66 -18.13 -11.42
C PHE A 253 -25.41 -17.13 -10.53
N THR A 254 -25.34 -17.35 -9.23
CA THR A 254 -25.96 -16.46 -8.24
C THR A 254 -24.92 -15.58 -7.57
N PHE A 255 -25.15 -14.27 -7.52
CA PHE A 255 -24.38 -13.34 -6.70
C PHE A 255 -25.15 -13.08 -5.40
N THR A 256 -24.50 -13.36 -4.27
CA THR A 256 -25.05 -13.15 -2.91
C THR A 256 -24.22 -12.09 -2.21
N LEU A 257 -24.88 -11.15 -1.54
CA LEU A 257 -24.25 -10.14 -0.70
C LEU A 257 -24.70 -10.33 0.74
N ASP A 258 -23.77 -10.71 1.60
CA ASP A 258 -24.02 -10.97 3.02
C ASP A 258 -23.44 -9.84 3.88
N LEU A 259 -24.05 -9.51 5.01
CA LEU A 259 -23.52 -8.63 6.06
C LEU A 259 -23.49 -9.40 7.36
N ASP A 260 -22.29 -9.54 7.94
CA ASP A 260 -22.05 -10.34 9.15
C ASP A 260 -22.71 -11.74 9.07
N ASP A 261 -22.49 -12.41 7.93
CA ASP A 261 -23.02 -13.73 7.57
C ASP A 261 -24.55 -13.82 7.38
N GLN A 262 -25.26 -12.69 7.29
CA GLN A 262 -26.67 -12.62 6.94
C GLN A 262 -26.88 -12.11 5.51
N PRO A 263 -27.65 -12.81 4.64
CA PRO A 263 -27.86 -12.36 3.27
C PRO A 263 -28.71 -11.08 3.22
N ILE A 264 -28.17 -10.04 2.59
CA ILE A 264 -28.88 -8.77 2.33
C ILE A 264 -29.51 -8.78 0.94
N ALA A 265 -28.82 -9.35 -0.04
CA ALA A 265 -29.28 -9.40 -1.42
C ALA A 265 -28.80 -10.66 -2.13
N GLU A 266 -29.64 -11.17 -3.03
CA GLU A 266 -29.33 -12.30 -3.90
C GLU A 266 -29.82 -11.96 -5.31
N GLN A 267 -28.96 -12.13 -6.31
CA GLN A 267 -29.26 -11.85 -7.71
C GLN A 267 -28.76 -12.98 -8.60
N SER A 268 -29.62 -13.51 -9.45
CA SER A 268 -29.22 -14.43 -10.52
C SER A 268 -28.66 -13.63 -11.69
N LEU A 269 -27.43 -13.96 -12.10
CA LEU A 269 -26.72 -13.30 -13.20
C LEU A 269 -26.41 -14.32 -14.29
N THR A 270 -26.53 -13.87 -15.53
CA THR A 270 -26.03 -14.59 -16.71
C THR A 270 -25.10 -13.63 -17.44
N LEU A 271 -23.86 -14.05 -17.65
CA LEU A 271 -22.83 -13.27 -18.32
C LEU A 271 -22.34 -14.00 -19.56
N ASP A 272 -22.37 -13.32 -20.70
CA ASP A 272 -21.72 -13.79 -21.93
C ASP A 272 -20.19 -13.84 -21.77
N PRO A 273 -19.48 -14.57 -22.64
CA PRO A 273 -18.02 -14.68 -22.61
C PRO A 273 -17.32 -13.32 -22.60
N HIS A 274 -16.30 -13.16 -21.75
CA HIS A 274 -15.50 -11.94 -21.63
C HIS A 274 -16.28 -10.67 -21.24
N VAL A 275 -17.54 -10.80 -20.81
CA VAL A 275 -18.37 -9.66 -20.41
C VAL A 275 -18.15 -9.33 -18.93
N ARG A 276 -17.93 -8.03 -18.68
CA ARG A 276 -17.95 -7.44 -17.34
C ARG A 276 -19.34 -6.89 -17.03
N ARG A 277 -19.83 -7.18 -15.83
CA ARG A 277 -21.06 -6.57 -15.29
C ARG A 277 -20.81 -5.93 -13.93
N SER A 278 -21.30 -4.71 -13.78
CA SER A 278 -21.33 -4.01 -12.50
C SER A 278 -22.67 -4.25 -11.82
N VAL A 279 -22.63 -4.72 -10.58
CA VAL A 279 -23.80 -4.92 -9.72
C VAL A 279 -23.76 -3.85 -8.63
N VAL A 280 -24.87 -3.12 -8.47
CA VAL A 280 -25.03 -2.11 -7.43
C VAL A 280 -26.18 -2.51 -6.54
N VAL A 281 -25.90 -2.71 -5.26
CA VAL A 281 -26.89 -3.12 -4.25
C VAL A 281 -26.96 -2.04 -3.17
N PRO A 282 -28.05 -1.26 -3.08
CA PRO A 282 -28.24 -0.34 -1.98
C PRO A 282 -28.77 -1.08 -0.74
N PHE A 283 -28.30 -0.70 0.45
CA PHE A 283 -28.74 -1.30 1.72
C PHE A 283 -28.60 -0.30 2.88
N SER A 284 -29.26 -0.59 4.00
CA SER A 284 -29.15 0.19 5.23
C SER A 284 -28.43 -0.62 6.30
N HIS A 285 -27.45 0.01 6.94
CA HIS A 285 -26.77 -0.55 8.10
C HIS A 285 -26.38 0.56 9.08
N ASN A 286 -26.49 0.27 10.37
CA ASN A 286 -26.06 1.18 11.43
C ASN A 286 -24.95 0.49 12.23
N GLY A 287 -23.74 1.06 12.18
CA GLY A 287 -22.58 0.56 12.92
C GLY A 287 -21.51 -0.10 12.04
N ALA A 288 -20.62 -0.86 12.69
CA ALA A 288 -19.59 -1.63 11.99
C ALA A 288 -20.19 -2.93 11.42
N GLY A 289 -19.56 -3.49 10.39
CA GLY A 289 -19.96 -4.78 9.84
C GLY A 289 -19.03 -5.25 8.73
N VAL A 290 -19.04 -6.54 8.43
CA VAL A 290 -18.31 -7.13 7.31
C VAL A 290 -19.31 -7.50 6.22
N VAL A 291 -19.17 -6.87 5.06
CA VAL A 291 -19.91 -7.26 3.86
C VAL A 291 -19.10 -8.29 3.08
N ARG A 292 -19.76 -9.34 2.62
CA ARG A 292 -19.17 -10.42 1.82
C ARG A 292 -19.97 -10.59 0.53
N GLY A 293 -19.32 -10.38 -0.61
CA GLY A 293 -19.86 -10.76 -1.91
C GLY A 293 -19.42 -12.19 -2.25
N ARG A 294 -20.34 -13.04 -2.68
CA ARG A 294 -20.08 -14.45 -3.03
C ARG A 294 -20.75 -14.84 -4.34
N LEU A 295 -19.98 -15.50 -5.22
CA LEU A 295 -20.48 -16.16 -6.42
C LEU A 295 -20.83 -17.62 -6.11
N GLY A 296 -22.04 -18.03 -6.46
CA GLY A 296 -22.52 -19.41 -6.40
C GLY A 296 -22.18 -20.16 -7.69
N ILE A 297 -20.90 -20.22 -8.05
CA ILE A 297 -20.40 -20.93 -9.24
C ILE A 297 -19.32 -21.95 -8.84
N ALA A 298 -19.21 -23.03 -9.60
CA ALA A 298 -18.15 -24.02 -9.47
C ALA A 298 -17.25 -23.95 -10.72
N ASP A 299 -16.24 -23.10 -10.65
CA ASP A 299 -15.25 -22.83 -11.68
C ASP A 299 -13.84 -23.22 -11.23
N ASP A 300 -12.84 -22.92 -12.06
CA ASP A 300 -11.49 -23.45 -11.86
C ASP A 300 -10.72 -22.70 -10.76
N LEU A 301 -11.07 -21.45 -10.41
CA LEU A 301 -10.42 -20.66 -9.35
C LEU A 301 -11.44 -20.22 -8.29
N SER A 302 -11.27 -20.69 -7.05
CA SER A 302 -12.20 -20.32 -5.97
C SER A 302 -11.81 -19.03 -5.21
N ALA A 303 -10.60 -18.51 -5.45
CA ALA A 303 -10.02 -17.42 -4.66
C ALA A 303 -10.67 -16.05 -4.95
N ASP A 304 -11.27 -15.89 -6.12
CA ASP A 304 -11.97 -14.68 -6.60
C ASP A 304 -13.50 -14.82 -6.58
N ASN A 305 -14.03 -15.98 -6.19
CA ASN A 305 -15.46 -16.20 -5.96
C ASN A 305 -15.98 -15.47 -4.71
N VAL A 306 -15.09 -15.00 -3.85
CA VAL A 306 -15.44 -14.29 -2.61
C VAL A 306 -14.64 -13.00 -2.52
N ALA A 307 -15.33 -11.90 -2.21
CA ALA A 307 -14.70 -10.64 -1.86
C ALA A 307 -15.32 -10.08 -0.58
N HIS A 308 -14.52 -9.41 0.23
CA HIS A 308 -14.91 -8.80 1.51
C HIS A 308 -14.81 -7.29 1.43
N ALA A 309 -15.65 -6.59 2.19
CA ALA A 309 -15.51 -5.17 2.43
C ALA A 309 -15.92 -4.87 3.87
N VAL A 310 -15.20 -3.99 4.54
CA VAL A 310 -15.47 -3.62 5.93
C VAL A 310 -16.20 -2.28 5.98
N ILE A 311 -17.28 -2.23 6.75
CA ILE A 311 -17.89 -1.00 7.24
C ILE A 311 -17.25 -0.73 8.62
N PRO A 312 -16.40 0.29 8.75
CA PRO A 312 -15.76 0.62 10.01
C PRO A 312 -16.81 1.12 11.01
N GLN A 313 -16.52 0.98 12.29
CA GLN A 313 -17.34 1.60 13.32
C GLN A 313 -17.29 3.12 13.15
N PRO A 314 -18.43 3.82 13.06
CA PRO A 314 -18.42 5.28 13.05
C PRO A 314 -17.93 5.76 14.42
N GLY A 315 -16.66 6.14 14.50
CA GLY A 315 -16.10 6.78 15.69
C GLY A 315 -16.70 8.17 15.85
N GLN A 316 -17.12 8.50 17.08
CA GLN A 316 -17.39 9.89 17.45
C GLN A 316 -16.06 10.56 17.77
N MET A 317 -15.77 11.68 17.11
CA MET A 317 -14.61 12.52 17.36
C MET A 317 -14.98 13.55 18.41
N ARG A 318 -14.29 13.52 19.56
CA ARG A 318 -14.45 14.55 20.59
C ARG A 318 -13.61 15.76 20.22
N VAL A 319 -14.27 16.86 19.89
CA VAL A 319 -13.62 18.11 19.47
C VAL A 319 -13.81 19.15 20.56
N LEU A 320 -12.72 19.73 21.04
CA LEU A 320 -12.74 20.88 21.93
C LEU A 320 -12.56 22.16 21.10
N LEU A 321 -13.53 23.07 21.14
CA LEU A 321 -13.41 24.41 20.59
C LEU A 321 -13.10 25.40 21.72
N VAL A 322 -11.95 26.07 21.64
CA VAL A 322 -11.56 27.16 22.52
C VAL A 322 -11.67 28.46 21.73
N SER A 323 -12.72 29.24 21.99
CA SER A 323 -13.03 30.46 21.24
C SER A 323 -13.61 31.54 22.17
N PRO A 324 -13.38 32.83 21.88
CA PRO A 324 -14.11 33.94 22.51
C PRO A 324 -15.61 33.99 22.15
N GLY A 325 -16.07 33.20 21.18
CA GLY A 325 -17.48 33.10 20.76
C GLY A 325 -17.65 33.19 19.24
N ASN A 326 -17.33 32.10 18.52
CA ASN A 326 -17.35 32.06 17.06
C ASN A 326 -18.45 31.14 16.53
N LEU A 327 -19.59 31.75 16.18
CA LEU A 327 -20.77 31.04 15.69
C LEU A 327 -20.51 30.26 14.40
N PHE A 328 -19.60 30.70 13.53
CA PHE A 328 -19.28 29.96 12.30
C PHE A 328 -18.66 28.61 12.62
N LEU A 329 -17.72 28.56 13.57
CA LEU A 329 -17.07 27.33 14.00
C LEU A 329 -18.03 26.42 14.77
N GLU A 330 -18.81 26.98 15.70
CA GLU A 330 -19.79 26.20 16.47
C GLU A 330 -20.82 25.53 15.56
N LYS A 331 -21.35 26.25 14.57
CA LYS A 331 -22.31 25.70 13.62
C LYS A 331 -21.65 24.71 12.65
N ALA A 332 -20.48 25.02 12.11
CA ALA A 332 -19.80 24.13 11.17
C ALA A 332 -19.39 22.80 11.83
N LEU A 333 -18.90 22.84 13.08
CA LEU A 333 -18.52 21.64 13.84
C LEU A 333 -19.75 20.87 14.35
N GLY A 334 -20.80 21.56 14.80
CA GLY A 334 -22.00 20.94 15.34
C GLY A 334 -22.91 20.27 14.31
N VAL A 335 -22.76 20.58 13.02
CA VAL A 335 -23.52 19.95 11.93
C VAL A 335 -23.00 18.54 11.60
N ASP A 336 -21.73 18.23 11.88
CA ASP A 336 -21.16 16.92 11.59
C ASP A 336 -21.63 15.88 12.63
N PRO A 337 -22.43 14.85 12.26
CA PRO A 337 -22.99 13.89 13.21
C PRO A 337 -21.93 12.99 13.87
N GLN A 338 -20.69 13.02 13.37
CA GLN A 338 -19.56 12.29 13.96
C GLN A 338 -18.77 13.13 14.96
N VAL A 339 -19.09 14.42 15.14
CA VAL A 339 -18.39 15.31 16.06
C VAL A 339 -19.19 15.48 17.35
N THR A 340 -18.55 15.18 18.48
CA THR A 340 -19.01 15.58 19.80
C THR A 340 -18.26 16.84 20.21
N LEU A 341 -18.94 17.99 20.12
CA LEU A 341 -18.35 19.29 20.35
C LEU A 341 -18.48 19.72 21.82
N GLU A 342 -17.36 20.09 22.44
CA GLU A 342 -17.33 20.83 23.71
C GLU A 342 -16.75 22.22 23.45
N VAL A 343 -17.37 23.27 23.98
CA VAL A 343 -16.90 24.65 23.81
C VAL A 343 -16.41 25.17 25.16
N ARG A 344 -15.22 25.78 25.16
CA ARG A 344 -14.62 26.42 26.34
C ARG A 344 -14.19 27.84 26.02
N THR A 345 -14.26 28.71 27.03
CA THR A 345 -13.72 30.07 26.91
C THR A 345 -12.20 30.07 27.10
N PRO A 346 -11.48 31.04 26.51
CA PRO A 346 -10.02 31.10 26.57
C PRO A 346 -9.43 31.04 27.99
N GLU A 347 -10.14 31.61 28.98
CA GLU A 347 -9.70 31.70 30.38
C GLU A 347 -9.67 30.33 31.08
N THR A 348 -10.46 29.37 30.58
CA THR A 348 -10.61 28.04 31.20
C THR A 348 -9.67 26.99 30.59
N TYR A 349 -8.91 27.35 29.56
CA TYR A 349 -8.02 26.44 28.84
C TYR A 349 -6.54 26.75 29.12
N GLN A 350 -5.84 25.80 29.73
CA GLN A 350 -4.43 25.96 30.11
C GLN A 350 -3.45 25.35 29.09
N GLY A 351 -3.95 24.83 27.96
CA GLY A 351 -3.16 24.12 26.95
C GLY A 351 -3.21 22.61 27.11
N GLY A 352 -2.85 21.89 26.05
CA GLY A 352 -2.92 20.42 25.99
C GLY A 352 -4.18 19.90 25.33
N MET A 353 -4.14 18.63 24.91
CA MET A 353 -5.24 17.96 24.23
C MET A 353 -6.19 17.23 25.19
N ASP A 354 -5.79 17.06 26.46
CA ASP A 354 -6.50 16.32 27.48
C ASP A 354 -7.05 14.97 26.97
N ALA A 355 -8.36 14.76 27.10
CA ALA A 355 -9.06 13.58 26.62
C ALA A 355 -9.68 13.79 25.23
N PHE A 356 -9.51 14.93 24.58
CA PHE A 356 -10.11 15.21 23.27
C PHE A 356 -9.32 14.58 22.13
N ASP A 357 -9.95 14.46 20.97
CA ASP A 357 -9.39 13.87 19.75
C ASP A 357 -8.84 14.92 18.78
N VAL A 358 -9.37 16.15 18.83
CA VAL A 358 -8.85 17.36 18.19
C VAL A 358 -9.20 18.59 19.05
N VAL A 359 -8.28 19.56 19.14
CA VAL A 359 -8.54 20.87 19.76
C VAL A 359 -8.49 21.99 18.72
N VAL A 360 -9.53 22.80 18.63
CA VAL A 360 -9.63 23.99 17.77
C VAL A 360 -9.37 25.23 18.63
N LEU A 361 -8.31 25.97 18.31
CA LEU A 361 -7.96 27.23 18.96
C LEU A 361 -8.29 28.38 18.01
N ASP A 362 -9.24 29.23 18.41
CA ASP A 362 -9.68 30.36 17.62
C ASP A 362 -9.24 31.68 18.24
N SER A 363 -8.25 32.32 17.64
CA SER A 363 -7.68 33.60 18.09
C SER A 363 -7.17 33.58 19.55
N VAL A 364 -6.84 32.40 20.07
CA VAL A 364 -6.30 32.17 21.43
C VAL A 364 -4.89 31.59 21.34
N SER A 365 -3.94 32.14 22.08
CA SER A 365 -2.54 31.71 22.09
C SER A 365 -2.12 31.31 23.52
N PRO A 366 -2.36 30.06 23.95
CA PRO A 366 -1.90 29.58 25.25
C PRO A 366 -0.36 29.49 25.27
N PRO A 367 0.28 29.55 26.46
CA PRO A 367 1.73 29.54 26.57
C PRO A 367 2.38 28.24 26.05
N ARG A 368 1.65 27.12 26.10
CA ARG A 368 2.09 25.83 25.55
C ARG A 368 0.90 24.97 25.18
N ILE A 369 0.85 24.46 23.96
CA ILE A 369 -0.15 23.45 23.56
C ILE A 369 0.35 22.02 23.72
N GLY A 370 1.67 21.76 23.61
CA GLY A 370 2.23 20.41 23.76
C GLY A 370 1.94 19.48 22.58
N PRO A 371 2.19 18.15 22.71
CA PRO A 371 1.88 17.17 21.67
C PRO A 371 0.36 17.03 21.49
N GLY A 372 -0.10 16.64 20.31
CA GLY A 372 -1.53 16.48 20.02
C GLY A 372 -1.96 16.89 18.62
N ARG A 373 -3.27 17.03 18.42
CA ARG A 373 -3.91 17.33 17.14
C ARG A 373 -4.70 18.64 17.24
N TYR A 374 -4.31 19.64 16.45
CA TYR A 374 -4.80 21.01 16.61
C TYR A 374 -5.30 21.63 15.31
N VAL A 375 -6.37 22.43 15.40
CA VAL A 375 -6.72 23.42 14.37
C VAL A 375 -6.43 24.78 14.97
N LEU A 376 -5.55 25.55 14.34
CA LEU A 376 -5.14 26.87 14.80
C LEU A 376 -5.74 27.90 13.86
N ILE A 377 -6.59 28.78 14.36
CA ILE A 377 -7.23 29.84 13.57
C ILE A 377 -6.75 31.17 14.11
N ASN A 378 -6.12 31.97 13.26
CA ASN A 378 -5.60 33.29 13.59
C ASN A 378 -4.72 33.31 14.86
N THR A 379 -3.93 32.25 15.08
CA THR A 379 -3.09 32.11 16.28
C THR A 379 -1.81 31.32 16.04
N THR A 380 -0.72 31.73 16.67
CA THR A 380 0.59 31.06 16.64
C THR A 380 1.11 30.86 18.07
N PRO A 381 0.76 29.75 18.73
CA PRO A 381 1.27 29.45 20.07
C PRO A 381 2.81 29.35 20.09
N PRO A 382 3.51 29.79 21.17
CA PRO A 382 4.97 29.91 21.17
C PRO A 382 5.73 28.59 20.99
N ASP A 383 5.14 27.46 21.35
CA ASP A 383 5.75 26.13 21.21
C ASP A 383 5.47 25.48 19.86
N VAL A 384 4.74 26.14 18.96
CA VAL A 384 4.51 25.75 17.57
C VAL A 384 5.58 26.39 16.69
N PRO A 385 6.23 25.66 15.77
CA PRO A 385 7.28 26.17 14.90
C PRO A 385 6.75 27.06 13.76
N LEU A 386 5.96 28.08 14.11
CA LEU A 386 5.43 29.12 13.23
C LEU A 386 5.83 30.48 13.79
N GLU A 387 6.76 31.16 13.12
CA GLU A 387 7.19 32.49 13.52
C GLU A 387 6.30 33.55 12.87
N SER A 388 5.70 34.41 13.67
CA SER A 388 4.91 35.55 13.18
C SER A 388 5.82 36.72 12.80
N LEU A 389 5.74 37.17 11.55
CA LEU A 389 6.50 38.26 10.96
C LEU A 389 5.65 39.54 10.76
N GLY A 390 4.44 39.58 11.33
CA GLY A 390 3.49 40.68 11.19
C GLY A 390 2.19 40.26 10.48
N ARG A 391 1.62 41.16 9.69
CA ARG A 391 0.35 40.94 8.97
C ARG A 391 0.48 41.25 7.47
N LEU A 392 -0.36 40.61 6.68
CA LEU A 392 -0.55 40.82 5.25
C LEU A 392 -1.92 41.48 5.05
N GLU A 393 -1.94 42.63 4.38
CA GLU A 393 -3.18 43.28 3.95
C GLU A 393 -3.57 42.76 2.56
N GLN A 394 -4.83 42.37 2.40
CA GLN A 394 -5.42 41.86 1.15
C GLN A 394 -4.54 40.84 0.41
N PRO A 395 -4.14 39.73 1.07
CA PRO A 395 -3.24 38.77 0.46
C PRO A 395 -3.86 38.14 -0.79
N VAL A 396 -3.13 38.20 -1.91
CA VAL A 396 -3.53 37.52 -3.15
C VAL A 396 -3.15 36.06 -3.07
N ILE A 397 -4.16 35.18 -3.11
CA ILE A 397 -3.97 33.73 -3.18
C ILE A 397 -3.29 33.40 -4.52
N LEU A 398 -2.13 32.76 -4.44
CA LEU A 398 -1.32 32.37 -5.58
C LEU A 398 -1.73 31.00 -6.08
N ASP A 399 -1.74 29.99 -5.20
CA ASP A 399 -2.10 28.63 -5.52
C ASP A 399 -2.58 27.90 -4.25
N TRP A 400 -3.21 26.76 -4.44
CA TRP A 400 -3.57 25.86 -3.36
C TRP A 400 -3.41 24.40 -3.76
N ASP A 401 -3.03 23.58 -2.78
CA ASP A 401 -2.69 22.19 -3.00
C ASP A 401 -3.93 21.30 -3.11
N ARG A 402 -4.43 21.13 -4.34
CA ARG A 402 -5.59 20.27 -4.65
C ARG A 402 -5.34 18.78 -4.39
N SER A 403 -4.08 18.35 -4.28
CA SER A 403 -3.73 16.95 -4.01
C SER A 403 -3.86 16.58 -2.54
N HIS A 404 -3.82 17.57 -1.64
CA HIS A 404 -3.86 17.31 -0.22
C HIS A 404 -5.27 16.88 0.25
N PRO A 405 -5.40 15.86 1.13
CA PRO A 405 -6.70 15.39 1.60
C PRO A 405 -7.60 16.49 2.21
N VAL A 406 -7.00 17.49 2.88
CA VAL A 406 -7.73 18.63 3.47
C VAL A 406 -8.42 19.51 2.42
N MET A 407 -7.87 19.57 1.20
CA MET A 407 -8.32 20.44 0.12
C MET A 407 -9.30 19.76 -0.86
N ARG A 408 -9.70 18.51 -0.58
CA ARG A 408 -10.58 17.74 -1.45
C ARG A 408 -11.96 18.40 -1.58
N TYR A 409 -12.36 18.71 -2.81
CA TYR A 409 -13.59 19.45 -3.14
C TYR A 409 -13.63 20.90 -2.60
N VAL A 410 -12.47 21.48 -2.31
CA VAL A 410 -12.35 22.86 -1.82
C VAL A 410 -11.78 23.75 -2.92
N ASP A 411 -12.50 24.82 -3.27
CA ASP A 411 -12.06 25.83 -4.23
C ASP A 411 -11.80 27.18 -3.53
N PHE A 412 -10.58 27.69 -3.70
CA PHE A 412 -10.13 28.97 -3.16
C PHE A 412 -10.07 30.10 -4.20
N SER A 413 -10.43 29.83 -5.47
CA SER A 413 -10.30 30.78 -6.58
C SER A 413 -11.02 32.12 -6.33
N LYS A 414 -12.15 32.08 -5.62
CA LYS A 414 -13.03 33.24 -5.36
C LYS A 414 -12.98 33.73 -3.92
N VAL A 415 -12.15 33.14 -3.06
CA VAL A 415 -12.08 33.51 -1.64
C VAL A 415 -11.36 34.85 -1.50
N VAL A 416 -11.95 35.77 -0.73
CA VAL A 416 -11.39 37.08 -0.45
C VAL A 416 -11.02 37.16 1.03
N ILE A 417 -9.79 37.58 1.29
CA ILE A 417 -9.23 37.73 2.63
C ILE A 417 -8.81 39.19 2.78
N GLU A 418 -9.33 39.87 3.80
CA GLU A 418 -8.99 41.27 4.09
C GLU A 418 -7.61 41.36 4.76
N GLU A 419 -7.31 40.43 5.66
CA GLU A 419 -6.11 40.45 6.48
C GLU A 419 -5.70 39.02 6.91
N ALA A 420 -4.38 38.75 6.94
CA ALA A 420 -3.83 37.50 7.44
C ALA A 420 -2.52 37.70 8.21
N LEU A 421 -2.19 36.80 9.12
CA LEU A 421 -0.89 36.69 9.76
C LEU A 421 0.17 36.33 8.73
N ARG A 422 1.26 37.11 8.71
CA ARG A 422 2.45 36.79 7.94
C ARG A 422 3.29 35.82 8.76
N VAL A 423 3.36 34.55 8.37
CA VAL A 423 4.12 33.55 9.13
C VAL A 423 5.27 32.95 8.33
N ARG A 424 6.35 32.60 9.03
CA ARG A 424 7.46 31.79 8.53
C ARG A 424 7.44 30.42 9.23
N PRO A 425 7.13 29.33 8.50
CA PRO A 425 7.27 27.99 9.05
C PRO A 425 8.73 27.66 9.36
N LEU A 426 9.00 27.16 10.57
CA LEU A 426 10.33 26.76 11.03
C LEU A 426 10.53 25.23 11.02
N ALA A 427 9.45 24.47 10.82
CA ALA A 427 9.47 23.01 10.76
C ALA A 427 9.02 22.50 9.38
N ALA A 428 9.25 21.21 9.14
CA ALA A 428 8.74 20.52 7.97
C ALA A 428 7.21 20.39 8.06
N GLY A 429 6.55 20.73 6.96
CA GLY A 429 5.09 20.72 6.80
C GLY A 429 4.75 21.19 5.39
N LYS A 430 3.46 21.30 5.07
CA LYS A 430 3.00 21.59 3.71
C LYS A 430 2.15 22.85 3.68
N THR A 431 2.43 23.76 2.77
CA THR A 431 1.54 24.89 2.49
C THR A 431 0.33 24.37 1.72
N LEU A 432 -0.87 24.61 2.23
CA LEU A 432 -2.12 24.24 1.55
C LEU A 432 -2.66 25.38 0.70
N VAL A 433 -2.57 26.62 1.19
CA VAL A 433 -2.95 27.82 0.46
C VAL A 433 -1.82 28.82 0.58
N GLU A 434 -1.27 29.22 -0.56
CA GLU A 434 -0.11 30.08 -0.68
C GLU A 434 -0.52 31.48 -1.13
N ALA A 435 0.11 32.51 -0.57
CA ALA A 435 -0.07 33.89 -0.99
C ALA A 435 1.27 34.62 -1.13
N VAL A 436 1.23 35.79 -1.75
CA VAL A 436 2.38 36.71 -1.78
C VAL A 436 2.72 37.11 -0.34
N GLY A 437 3.91 36.73 0.14
CA GLY A 437 4.41 37.10 1.47
C GLY A 437 4.33 36.00 2.53
N GLY A 438 3.75 34.83 2.24
CA GLY A 438 3.75 33.66 3.12
C GLY A 438 2.55 32.72 2.92
N PRO A 439 2.53 31.57 3.62
CA PRO A 439 1.39 30.64 3.58
C PRO A 439 0.20 31.22 4.35
N LEU A 440 -0.99 31.15 3.75
CA LEU A 440 -2.26 31.50 4.41
C LEU A 440 -2.85 30.32 5.16
N ILE A 441 -2.68 29.11 4.61
CA ILE A 441 -3.05 27.87 5.27
C ILE A 441 -1.86 26.92 5.20
N TYR A 442 -1.49 26.37 6.35
CA TYR A 442 -0.32 25.53 6.49
C TYR A 442 -0.64 24.31 7.34
N VAL A 443 -0.15 23.14 6.94
CA VAL A 443 -0.24 21.93 7.74
C VAL A 443 1.11 21.56 8.32
N LEU A 444 1.12 21.32 9.63
CA LEU A 444 2.29 20.92 10.39
C LEU A 444 2.20 19.42 10.73
N GLU A 445 3.29 18.69 10.51
CA GLU A 445 3.38 17.26 10.82
C GLU A 445 4.71 16.94 11.54
N GLU A 446 4.70 17.05 12.87
CA GLU A 446 5.78 16.65 13.75
C GLU A 446 5.51 15.24 14.32
N PRO A 447 6.54 14.49 14.77
CA PRO A 447 6.36 13.12 15.28
C PRO A 447 5.34 12.94 16.42
N ARG A 448 5.04 14.02 17.16
CA ARG A 448 4.07 14.02 18.27
C ARG A 448 3.00 15.10 18.15
N ARG A 449 2.96 15.85 17.05
CA ARG A 449 2.02 16.96 16.87
C ARG A 449 1.60 17.09 15.41
N LYS A 450 0.30 17.21 15.20
CA LYS A 450 -0.28 17.46 13.88
C LYS A 450 -1.18 18.69 13.97
N ALA A 451 -1.03 19.65 13.08
CA ALA A 451 -1.86 20.85 13.13
C ALA A 451 -2.25 21.37 11.74
N VAL A 452 -3.46 21.93 11.65
CA VAL A 452 -3.89 22.74 10.50
C VAL A 452 -3.96 24.18 10.96
N PHE A 453 -3.16 25.05 10.35
CA PHE A 453 -3.11 26.48 10.65
C PHE A 453 -3.85 27.27 9.57
N PHE A 454 -4.80 28.10 9.99
CA PHE A 454 -5.46 29.14 9.22
C PHE A 454 -4.93 30.49 9.70
N GLY A 455 -4.22 31.19 8.82
CA GLY A 455 -3.53 32.43 9.17
C GLY A 455 -4.42 33.66 9.22
N PHE A 456 -5.70 33.57 8.95
CA PHE A 456 -6.61 34.71 8.88
C PHE A 456 -7.78 34.56 9.85
N ASP A 457 -8.33 35.70 10.28
CA ASP A 457 -9.54 35.75 11.08
C ASP A 457 -10.77 35.45 10.20
N LEU A 458 -11.63 34.54 10.63
CA LEU A 458 -12.84 34.14 9.92
C LEU A 458 -13.86 35.29 9.78
N PHE A 459 -13.79 36.33 10.62
CA PHE A 459 -14.61 37.54 10.48
C PHE A 459 -14.06 38.54 9.46
N LYS A 460 -12.82 38.33 8.98
CA LYS A 460 -12.10 39.18 8.01
C LYS A 460 -11.93 38.51 6.65
N THR A 461 -12.85 37.61 6.32
CA THR A 461 -12.91 36.90 5.04
C THR A 461 -14.34 36.48 4.73
N ASP A 462 -14.65 36.30 3.44
CA ASP A 462 -15.92 35.70 3.02
C ASP A 462 -15.91 34.16 3.07
N PHE A 463 -14.80 33.54 3.52
CA PHE A 463 -14.62 32.10 3.53
C PHE A 463 -15.73 31.33 4.29
N PRO A 464 -16.17 31.74 5.50
CA PRO A 464 -17.26 31.05 6.21
C PRO A 464 -18.61 31.05 5.50
N LEU A 465 -18.82 31.97 4.54
CA LEU A 465 -20.04 32.09 3.76
C LEU A 465 -20.04 31.18 2.51
N ARG A 466 -18.93 30.48 2.27
CA ARG A 466 -18.74 29.61 1.11
C ARG A 466 -18.85 28.14 1.51
N VAL A 467 -19.33 27.31 0.58
CA VAL A 467 -19.39 25.84 0.75
C VAL A 467 -18.00 25.23 1.06
N ALA A 468 -16.94 25.87 0.57
CA ALA A 468 -15.55 25.50 0.80
C ALA A 468 -15.17 25.41 2.30
N PHE A 469 -15.73 26.26 3.17
CA PHE A 469 -15.38 26.31 4.59
C PHE A 469 -15.78 25.05 5.39
N PRO A 470 -17.08 24.67 5.46
CA PRO A 470 -17.47 23.47 6.21
C PRO A 470 -16.84 22.19 5.63
N VAL A 471 -16.65 22.12 4.30
CA VAL A 471 -15.96 20.99 3.65
C VAL A 471 -14.50 20.92 4.10
N MET A 472 -13.76 22.03 4.06
CA MET A 472 -12.36 22.07 4.45
C MET A 472 -12.16 21.79 5.94
N LEU A 473 -13.02 22.35 6.81
CA LEU A 473 -12.95 22.10 8.25
C LEU A 473 -13.17 20.62 8.54
N SER A 474 -14.20 20.02 7.92
CA SER A 474 -14.49 18.59 8.04
C SER A 474 -13.32 17.75 7.53
N ASN A 475 -12.79 18.01 6.32
CA ASN A 475 -11.59 17.32 5.80
C ASN A 475 -10.36 17.49 6.71
N GLY A 476 -10.18 18.67 7.31
CA GLY A 476 -9.13 19.00 8.27
C GLY A 476 -9.19 18.12 9.52
N LEU A 477 -10.39 17.99 10.11
CA LEU A 477 -10.62 17.09 11.25
C LEU A 477 -10.30 15.63 10.89
N ARG A 478 -10.75 15.16 9.71
CA ARG A 478 -10.45 13.80 9.23
C ARG A 478 -8.96 13.56 9.04
N TRP A 479 -8.24 14.56 8.51
CA TRP A 479 -6.80 14.46 8.33
C TRP A 479 -6.01 14.49 9.66
N LEU A 480 -6.50 15.26 10.64
CA LEU A 480 -5.93 15.32 11.99
C LEU A 480 -6.18 14.02 12.75
N HIS A 481 -7.37 13.45 12.65
CA HIS A 481 -7.78 12.19 13.28
C HIS A 481 -8.24 11.17 12.22
N PRO A 482 -7.29 10.44 11.58
CA PRO A 482 -7.60 9.54 10.46
C PRO A 482 -8.44 8.31 10.81
N ALA A 483 -8.66 8.03 12.10
CA ALA A 483 -9.33 6.80 12.50
C ALA A 483 -10.80 6.81 12.02
N GLY A 484 -11.10 5.96 11.04
CA GLY A 484 -12.46 5.51 10.75
C GLY A 484 -13.21 6.16 9.59
N LEU A 485 -12.59 6.97 8.71
CA LEU A 485 -13.37 7.80 7.77
C LEU A 485 -13.18 7.51 6.28
N ASP A 486 -12.05 6.93 5.85
CA ASP A 486 -11.89 6.53 4.45
C ASP A 486 -12.11 5.03 4.30
N LEU A 487 -13.29 4.63 3.81
CA LEU A 487 -13.66 3.23 3.56
C LEU A 487 -12.62 2.50 2.68
N THR A 488 -11.89 3.26 1.84
CA THR A 488 -10.81 2.76 0.99
C THR A 488 -9.61 2.24 1.79
N SER A 489 -9.31 2.81 2.96
CA SER A 489 -8.19 2.38 3.81
C SER A 489 -8.43 1.01 4.46
N PHE A 490 -9.67 0.53 4.44
CA PHE A 490 -10.08 -0.77 4.97
C PHE A 490 -10.32 -1.81 3.86
N GLN A 491 -10.00 -1.49 2.60
CA GLN A 491 -10.14 -2.36 1.43
C GLN A 491 -8.82 -2.37 0.67
N LEU A 492 -7.98 -3.38 0.95
CA LEU A 492 -6.66 -3.53 0.37
C LEU A 492 -6.64 -4.67 -0.64
N ARG A 493 -5.65 -4.68 -1.54
CA ARG A 493 -5.37 -5.85 -2.36
C ARG A 493 -4.46 -6.80 -1.61
N ALA A 494 -4.62 -8.09 -1.85
CA ALA A 494 -3.73 -9.10 -1.31
C ALA A 494 -2.29 -8.85 -1.80
N GLY A 495 -1.36 -8.83 -0.84
CA GLY A 495 0.03 -8.42 -1.05
C GLY A 495 0.34 -6.95 -0.74
N ASP A 496 -0.67 -6.07 -0.64
CA ASP A 496 -0.45 -4.72 -0.14
C ASP A 496 -0.30 -4.75 1.39
N PRO A 497 0.63 -3.97 1.99
CA PRO A 497 0.78 -3.95 3.43
C PRO A 497 -0.40 -3.24 4.11
N ILE A 498 -0.83 -3.77 5.26
CA ILE A 498 -1.75 -3.08 6.14
C ILE A 498 -0.98 -1.97 6.85
N LEU A 499 -1.35 -0.72 6.57
CA LEU A 499 -0.79 0.48 7.18
C LEU A 499 -1.92 1.23 7.90
N LEU A 500 -2.14 0.93 9.18
CA LEU A 500 -3.22 1.52 9.96
C LEU A 500 -2.70 2.55 10.96
N PRO A 501 -3.20 3.79 10.93
CA PRO A 501 -2.96 4.76 11.99
C PRO A 501 -3.48 4.20 13.32
N VAL A 502 -2.65 4.21 14.36
CA VAL A 502 -3.05 3.84 15.72
C VAL A 502 -3.23 5.08 16.59
N GLU A 503 -3.97 4.92 17.68
CA GLU A 503 -4.21 5.99 18.63
C GLU A 503 -2.91 6.45 19.31
N HIS A 504 -2.88 7.72 19.73
CA HIS A 504 -1.73 8.28 20.43
C HIS A 504 -1.42 7.49 21.72
N GLY A 505 -0.16 7.08 21.89
CA GLY A 505 0.32 6.30 23.03
C GLY A 505 0.29 4.78 22.84
N VAL A 506 -0.25 4.27 21.73
CA VAL A 506 -0.18 2.83 21.38
C VAL A 506 1.20 2.50 20.82
N THR A 507 1.88 1.51 21.41
CA THR A 507 3.24 1.07 21.00
C THR A 507 3.28 -0.36 20.46
N SER A 508 2.17 -1.09 20.55
CA SER A 508 2.06 -2.48 20.07
C SER A 508 0.68 -2.71 19.46
N ALA A 509 0.64 -3.46 18.36
CA ALA A 509 -0.60 -3.91 17.74
C ALA A 509 -0.50 -5.42 17.44
N ARG A 510 -1.64 -6.11 17.44
CA ARG A 510 -1.73 -7.54 17.14
C ARG A 510 -2.62 -7.73 15.93
N VAL A 511 -2.14 -8.45 14.92
CA VAL A 511 -2.90 -8.75 13.70
C VAL A 511 -3.30 -10.21 13.69
N THR A 512 -4.60 -10.46 13.59
CA THR A 512 -5.17 -11.78 13.37
C THR A 512 -5.45 -11.95 11.88
N THR A 513 -4.84 -12.96 11.26
CA THR A 513 -5.03 -13.29 9.84
C THR A 513 -6.39 -13.95 9.61
N PRO A 514 -6.87 -14.03 8.35
CA PRO A 514 -8.10 -14.76 8.00
C PRO A 514 -8.09 -16.24 8.41
N SER A 515 -6.89 -16.83 8.48
CA SER A 515 -6.65 -18.20 8.96
C SER A 515 -6.68 -18.35 10.50
N GLY A 516 -6.86 -17.27 11.26
CA GLY A 516 -6.88 -17.28 12.72
C GLY A 516 -5.50 -17.23 13.39
N ARG A 517 -4.41 -17.05 12.63
CA ARG A 517 -3.06 -16.88 13.18
C ARG A 517 -2.90 -15.47 13.70
N SER A 518 -2.46 -15.32 14.94
CA SER A 518 -2.16 -14.03 15.56
C SER A 518 -0.67 -13.71 15.47
N VAL A 519 -0.31 -12.55 14.93
CA VAL A 519 1.07 -12.06 14.75
C VAL A 519 1.18 -10.66 15.34
N GLU A 520 2.29 -10.32 15.99
CA GLU A 520 2.53 -8.94 16.43
C GLU A 520 2.91 -8.05 15.25
N ALA A 521 2.25 -6.91 15.13
CA ALA A 521 2.58 -5.87 14.16
C ALA A 521 3.50 -4.82 14.77
N GLN A 522 4.44 -4.33 13.96
CA GLN A 522 5.30 -3.23 14.38
C GLN A 522 4.52 -1.93 14.38
N VAL A 523 4.62 -1.16 15.46
CA VAL A 523 4.07 0.20 15.52
C VAL A 523 5.23 1.19 15.44
N THR A 524 5.28 1.97 14.36
CA THR A 524 6.31 2.98 14.14
C THR A 524 5.64 4.31 13.84
N ARG A 525 5.98 5.37 14.60
CA ARG A 525 5.44 6.74 14.42
C ARG A 525 3.90 6.81 14.42
N GLY A 526 3.25 6.02 15.27
CA GLY A 526 1.77 6.00 15.37
C GLY A 526 1.07 5.28 14.22
N LEU A 527 1.79 4.42 13.49
CA LEU A 527 1.25 3.59 12.43
C LEU A 527 1.61 2.12 12.68
N ALA A 528 0.59 1.26 12.74
CA ALA A 528 0.75 -0.18 12.76
C ALA A 528 0.97 -0.69 11.33
N SER A 529 2.06 -1.41 11.12
CA SER A 529 2.44 -1.99 9.83
C SER A 529 2.43 -3.52 9.88
N PHE A 530 1.81 -4.13 8.88
CA PHE A 530 1.80 -5.58 8.69
C PHE A 530 1.87 -5.96 7.21
N THR A 531 2.84 -6.79 6.84
CA THR A 531 3.20 -7.10 5.45
C THR A 531 2.77 -8.51 4.99
N GLU A 532 2.40 -9.40 5.89
CA GLU A 532 2.00 -10.78 5.57
C GLU A 532 0.53 -10.89 5.10
N THR A 533 0.16 -10.14 4.06
CA THR A 533 -1.21 -10.04 3.51
C THR A 533 -1.46 -10.97 2.32
N GLY A 534 -0.80 -12.13 2.30
CA GLY A 534 -0.85 -13.08 1.18
C GLY A 534 -2.12 -13.93 1.11
N GLN A 535 -3.05 -13.77 2.04
CA GLN A 535 -4.34 -14.47 2.08
C GLN A 535 -5.47 -13.47 1.90
N ALA A 536 -6.42 -13.76 1.01
CA ALA A 536 -7.63 -12.96 0.89
C ALA A 536 -8.57 -13.23 2.08
N GLY A 537 -9.23 -12.20 2.59
CA GLY A 537 -10.12 -12.28 3.74
C GLY A 537 -10.08 -11.04 4.62
N VAL A 538 -10.64 -11.17 5.82
CA VAL A 538 -10.68 -10.09 6.82
C VAL A 538 -9.56 -10.28 7.83
N TYR A 539 -8.72 -9.25 7.95
CA TYR A 539 -7.68 -9.15 8.97
C TYR A 539 -8.22 -8.30 10.13
N THR A 540 -7.92 -8.70 11.36
CA THR A 540 -8.31 -7.94 12.56
C THR A 540 -7.08 -7.42 13.26
N VAL A 541 -6.95 -6.11 13.36
CA VAL A 541 -5.85 -5.40 14.02
C VAL A 541 -6.34 -4.92 15.39
N GLY A 542 -5.88 -5.59 16.45
CA GLY A 542 -6.19 -5.25 17.84
C GLY A 542 -5.11 -4.36 18.46
N THR A 543 -5.54 -3.28 19.11
CA THR A 543 -4.72 -2.41 19.97
C THR A 543 -5.23 -2.48 21.41
N SER A 544 -4.57 -1.77 22.34
CA SER A 544 -5.07 -1.64 23.72
C SER A 544 -6.36 -0.82 23.84
N ARG A 545 -6.79 -0.13 22.77
CA ARG A 545 -7.97 0.75 22.76
C ARG A 545 -9.13 0.24 21.91
N GLY A 546 -8.91 -0.75 21.05
CA GLY A 546 -9.97 -1.34 20.23
C GLY A 546 -9.47 -2.31 19.18
N GLU A 547 -10.41 -2.86 18.40
CA GLU A 547 -10.13 -3.73 17.26
C GLU A 547 -10.59 -3.06 15.98
N THR A 548 -9.78 -3.15 14.94
CA THR A 548 -10.06 -2.60 13.62
C THR A 548 -9.98 -3.71 12.59
N ARG A 549 -11.02 -3.87 11.77
CA ARG A 549 -11.08 -4.88 10.70
C ARG A 549 -10.66 -4.27 9.38
N VAL A 550 -9.93 -5.03 8.57
CA VAL A 550 -9.47 -4.65 7.22
C VAL A 550 -9.81 -5.79 6.27
N ALA A 551 -10.48 -5.50 5.16
CA ALA A 551 -10.69 -6.45 4.09
C ALA A 551 -9.48 -6.42 3.14
N VAL A 552 -8.99 -7.60 2.79
CA VAL A 552 -7.93 -7.81 1.82
C VAL A 552 -8.46 -8.76 0.75
N ASN A 553 -8.49 -8.35 -0.51
CA ASN A 553 -9.04 -9.16 -1.61
C ASN A 553 -8.04 -9.33 -2.75
N LEU A 554 -8.20 -10.37 -3.58
CA LEU A 554 -7.40 -10.49 -4.80
C LEU A 554 -7.61 -9.28 -5.74
N ALA A 555 -8.89 -8.92 -6.00
CA ALA A 555 -9.31 -7.72 -6.72
C ALA A 555 -8.48 -7.38 -7.99
N SER A 556 -8.14 -8.41 -8.77
CA SER A 556 -7.31 -8.29 -9.97
C SER A 556 -7.95 -9.05 -11.13
N ALA A 557 -8.37 -8.31 -12.17
CA ALA A 557 -8.91 -8.91 -13.38
C ALA A 557 -7.83 -9.68 -14.17
N GLU A 558 -6.58 -9.22 -14.12
CA GLU A 558 -5.46 -9.89 -14.81
C GLU A 558 -5.14 -11.26 -14.20
N GLU A 559 -5.24 -11.38 -12.88
CA GLU A 559 -4.98 -12.65 -12.17
C GLU A 559 -6.19 -13.59 -12.22
N SER A 560 -7.40 -13.04 -12.37
CA SER A 560 -8.64 -13.82 -12.55
C SER A 560 -8.79 -14.34 -13.99
N ASP A 561 -8.09 -13.75 -14.96
CA ASP A 561 -7.99 -14.30 -16.32
C ASP A 561 -6.96 -15.43 -16.35
N ILE A 562 -7.41 -16.63 -16.01
CA ILE A 562 -6.56 -17.81 -15.85
C ILE A 562 -6.35 -18.60 -17.16
N ALA A 563 -6.81 -18.08 -18.30
CA ALA A 563 -6.70 -18.76 -19.58
C ALA A 563 -5.23 -18.83 -20.03
N PRO A 564 -4.69 -20.03 -20.36
CA PRO A 564 -3.30 -20.18 -20.74
C PRO A 564 -3.01 -19.47 -22.05
N ARG A 565 -1.99 -18.61 -22.04
CA ARG A 565 -1.49 -17.93 -23.23
C ARG A 565 -0.28 -18.69 -23.80
N PRO A 566 -0.03 -18.62 -25.13
CA PRO A 566 1.10 -19.31 -25.74
C PRO A 566 2.43 -18.83 -25.15
N LEU A 567 3.12 -19.73 -24.43
CA LEU A 567 4.46 -19.46 -23.92
C LEU A 567 5.50 -19.55 -25.05
N PRO A 568 6.62 -18.80 -24.98
CA PRO A 568 7.67 -18.87 -25.98
C PRO A 568 8.20 -20.30 -26.16
N ALA A 569 7.86 -20.93 -27.28
CA ALA A 569 8.33 -22.27 -27.62
C ALA A 569 9.80 -22.19 -28.01
N ARG A 570 10.68 -22.84 -27.25
CA ARG A 570 12.06 -23.14 -27.68
C ARG A 570 12.27 -24.65 -27.63
N PRO A 571 12.80 -25.27 -28.71
CA PRO A 571 13.21 -26.67 -28.67
C PRO A 571 14.26 -26.86 -27.57
N GLU A 572 14.34 -28.07 -26.99
CA GLU A 572 15.42 -28.40 -26.08
C GLU A 572 16.75 -28.07 -26.75
N ALA A 573 17.43 -27.02 -26.29
CA ALA A 573 18.75 -26.74 -26.80
C ALA A 573 19.61 -28.00 -26.57
N PRO A 574 20.38 -28.46 -27.57
CA PRO A 574 21.36 -29.51 -27.34
C PRO A 574 22.20 -29.08 -26.15
N SER A 575 22.36 -29.98 -25.16
CA SER A 575 23.11 -29.71 -23.94
C SER A 575 24.38 -28.95 -24.29
N LEU A 576 24.44 -27.65 -23.97
CA LEU A 576 25.68 -26.90 -24.10
C LEU A 576 26.64 -27.62 -23.17
N GLN A 577 27.55 -28.39 -23.77
CA GLN A 577 28.64 -29.02 -23.06
C GLN A 577 29.47 -27.86 -22.53
N GLY A 578 29.17 -27.43 -21.30
CA GLY A 578 29.97 -26.44 -20.61
C GLY A 578 31.43 -26.89 -20.59
N PRO A 579 32.38 -25.94 -20.51
CA PRO A 579 33.80 -26.28 -20.45
C PRO A 579 34.03 -27.38 -19.42
N VAL A 580 34.81 -28.39 -19.79
CA VAL A 580 35.13 -29.52 -18.91
C VAL A 580 35.92 -28.97 -17.73
N VAL A 581 35.27 -28.82 -16.57
CA VAL A 581 35.94 -28.36 -15.36
C VAL A 581 36.46 -29.59 -14.62
N PRO A 582 37.72 -29.60 -14.17
CA PRO A 582 38.26 -30.69 -13.37
C PRO A 582 37.48 -30.81 -12.05
N LEU A 583 36.65 -31.85 -11.90
CA LEU A 583 35.97 -32.15 -10.64
C LEU A 583 36.84 -33.13 -9.84
N GLN A 584 37.27 -32.72 -8.66
CA GLN A 584 38.08 -33.55 -7.78
C GLN A 584 37.17 -34.37 -6.85
N ARG A 585 37.07 -35.68 -7.09
CA ARG A 585 36.39 -36.60 -6.17
C ARG A 585 37.39 -37.15 -5.18
N GLU A 586 37.19 -36.85 -3.92
CA GLU A 586 38.04 -37.35 -2.84
C GLU A 586 37.70 -38.79 -2.47
N LEU A 587 38.73 -39.61 -2.27
CA LEU A 587 38.59 -41.03 -1.92
C LEU A 587 38.88 -41.32 -0.44
N TRP A 588 39.12 -40.29 0.38
CA TRP A 588 39.52 -40.48 1.77
C TRP A 588 38.54 -41.34 2.58
N GLY A 589 37.24 -41.25 2.30
CA GLY A 589 36.20 -42.04 2.98
C GLY A 589 36.38 -43.56 2.78
N LEU A 590 36.85 -44.00 1.60
CA LEU A 590 37.16 -45.41 1.35
C LEU A 590 38.34 -45.89 2.21
N PHE A 591 39.35 -45.03 2.40
CA PHE A 591 40.51 -45.34 3.23
C PHE A 591 40.20 -45.29 4.72
N VAL A 592 39.29 -44.41 5.18
CA VAL A 592 38.77 -44.43 6.57
C VAL A 592 37.97 -45.70 6.81
N LEU A 593 37.11 -46.11 5.87
CA LEU A 593 36.37 -47.36 5.96
C LEU A 593 37.31 -48.58 5.98
N LEU A 594 38.34 -48.58 5.14
CA LEU A 594 39.38 -49.62 5.14
C LEU A 594 40.14 -49.66 6.48
N ALA A 595 40.50 -48.51 7.04
CA ALA A 595 41.14 -48.42 8.35
C ALA A 595 40.22 -48.96 9.46
N ALA A 596 38.94 -48.58 9.45
CA ALA A 596 37.95 -49.08 10.41
C ALA A 596 37.77 -50.60 10.31
N LEU A 597 37.74 -51.17 9.10
CA LEU A 597 37.67 -52.61 8.87
C LEU A 597 38.93 -53.32 9.41
N LEU A 598 40.12 -52.82 9.07
CA LEU A 598 41.39 -53.38 9.52
C LEU A 598 41.51 -53.36 11.05
N LEU A 599 41.11 -52.27 11.70
CA LEU A 599 41.09 -52.14 13.15
C LEU A 599 40.02 -52.99 13.82
N SER A 600 38.88 -53.23 13.15
CA SER A 600 37.84 -54.14 13.64
C SER A 600 38.33 -55.59 13.61
N VAL A 601 39.03 -56.00 12.54
CA VAL A 601 39.66 -57.32 12.42
C VAL A 601 40.79 -57.47 13.43
N GLU A 602 41.64 -56.45 13.60
CA GLU A 602 42.69 -56.42 14.63
C GLU A 602 42.10 -56.56 16.03
N GLY A 603 41.06 -55.79 16.36
CA GLY A 603 40.38 -55.85 17.64
C GLY A 603 39.74 -57.20 17.91
N TYR A 604 39.12 -57.81 16.90
CA TYR A 604 38.55 -59.16 16.98
C TYR A 604 39.62 -60.23 17.21
N LEU A 605 40.73 -60.18 16.47
CA LEU A 605 41.85 -61.11 16.67
C LEU A 605 42.51 -60.92 18.04
N TYR A 606 42.61 -59.68 18.52
CA TYR A 606 43.14 -59.36 19.85
C TYR A 606 42.23 -59.94 20.94
N TRP A 607 40.92 -59.71 20.82
CA TRP A 607 39.92 -60.27 21.72
C TRP A 607 39.98 -61.81 21.75
N ARG A 608 40.02 -62.46 20.58
CA ARG A 608 40.13 -63.92 20.46
C ARG A 608 41.43 -64.46 21.08
N ARG A 609 42.55 -63.74 20.92
CA ARG A 609 43.87 -64.09 21.50
C ARG A 609 43.86 -64.03 23.03
N GLN A 610 43.15 -63.06 23.60
CA GLN A 610 43.13 -62.81 25.04
C GLN A 610 42.11 -63.66 25.80
N THR A 611 41.05 -64.12 25.13
CA THR A 611 39.94 -64.90 25.70
C THR A 611 39.97 -66.38 25.31
N SER A 612 41.00 -66.80 24.56
CA SER A 612 41.10 -68.13 23.96
C SER A 612 39.88 -68.52 23.11
N GLY A 613 39.18 -67.52 22.56
CA GLY A 613 37.97 -67.71 21.75
C GLY A 613 36.67 -67.91 22.54
N ARG A 614 36.67 -67.74 23.87
CA ARG A 614 35.44 -67.74 24.67
C ARG A 614 34.78 -66.36 24.64
N PRO A 615 33.44 -66.26 24.63
CA PRO A 615 32.72 -64.99 24.67
C PRO A 615 32.76 -64.36 26.08
N ALA A 616 33.94 -63.93 26.51
CA ALA A 616 34.17 -63.30 27.81
C ALA A 616 35.01 -62.03 27.65
N LEU A 617 34.99 -61.15 28.67
CA LEU A 617 35.91 -60.02 28.73
C LEU A 617 37.32 -60.51 29.12
N PRO A 618 38.40 -59.87 28.63
CA PRO A 618 39.76 -60.16 29.07
C PRO A 618 39.88 -60.09 30.60
N ALA A 619 40.63 -61.01 31.22
CA ALA A 619 40.76 -61.09 32.67
C ALA A 619 41.55 -59.92 33.27
N GLY A 620 42.56 -59.39 32.56
CA GLY A 620 43.38 -58.28 33.02
C GLY A 620 42.74 -56.91 32.77
N LEU A 621 42.80 -56.02 33.77
CA LEU A 621 42.34 -54.62 33.65
C LEU A 621 43.00 -53.90 32.46
N GLY A 622 44.30 -54.09 32.25
CA GLY A 622 45.02 -53.49 31.12
C GLY A 622 44.52 -53.95 29.75
N ASP A 623 44.13 -55.22 29.62
CA ASP A 623 43.61 -55.76 28.36
C ASP A 623 42.17 -55.29 28.08
N ARG A 624 41.37 -55.06 29.14
CA ARG A 624 40.03 -54.45 29.02
C ARG A 624 40.12 -53.01 28.52
N TRP A 625 41.03 -52.21 29.08
CA TRP A 625 41.29 -50.84 28.59
C TRP A 625 41.79 -50.83 27.15
N ALA A 626 42.68 -51.76 26.79
CA ALA A 626 43.21 -51.86 25.44
C ALA A 626 42.13 -52.27 24.40
N LEU A 627 41.17 -53.13 24.78
CA LEU A 627 40.01 -53.46 23.94
C LEU A 627 39.04 -52.28 23.84
N GLY A 628 38.75 -51.61 24.97
CA GLY A 628 37.87 -50.44 25.01
C GLY A 628 38.37 -49.28 24.15
N LEU A 629 39.67 -48.96 24.20
CA LEU A 629 40.28 -47.92 23.36
C LEU A 629 40.18 -48.24 21.86
N ARG A 630 40.31 -49.51 21.46
CA ARG A 630 40.14 -49.93 20.06
C ARG A 630 38.71 -49.78 19.58
N CYS A 631 37.74 -50.21 20.39
CA CYS A 631 36.33 -50.02 20.09
C CYS A 631 35.98 -48.53 19.98
N ALA A 632 36.47 -47.69 20.91
CA ALA A 632 36.29 -46.24 20.85
C ALA A 632 36.89 -45.64 19.58
N LEU A 633 38.07 -46.10 19.15
CA LEU A 633 38.73 -45.62 17.94
C LEU A 633 37.96 -46.01 16.66
N VAL A 634 37.41 -47.23 16.59
CA VAL A 634 36.53 -47.63 15.48
C VAL A 634 35.25 -46.79 15.46
N VAL A 635 34.63 -46.53 16.62
CA VAL A 635 33.45 -45.65 16.73
C VAL A 635 33.76 -44.24 16.25
N LEU A 636 34.89 -43.66 16.64
CA LEU A 636 35.31 -42.33 16.17
C LEU A 636 35.52 -42.29 14.65
N LEU A 637 36.10 -43.33 14.05
CA LEU A 637 36.24 -43.42 12.59
C LEU A 637 34.89 -43.51 11.89
N LEU A 638 33.93 -44.27 12.43
CA LEU A 638 32.57 -44.33 11.90
C LEU A 638 31.83 -42.99 12.03
N VAL A 639 31.98 -42.29 13.15
CA VAL A 639 31.42 -40.93 13.33
C VAL A 639 32.05 -39.95 12.34
N SER A 640 33.33 -40.08 12.01
CA SER A 640 33.97 -39.21 11.00
C SER A 640 33.35 -39.38 9.60
N LEU A 641 32.82 -40.56 9.26
CA LEU A 641 32.12 -40.81 8.01
C LEU A 641 30.74 -40.11 7.96
N LEU A 642 30.14 -39.81 9.11
CA LEU A 642 28.89 -39.06 9.23
C LEU A 642 29.06 -37.54 9.03
N ARG A 643 30.31 -37.04 8.89
CA ARG A 643 30.63 -35.62 8.66
C ARG A 643 29.90 -34.66 9.61
N PRO A 644 30.11 -34.77 10.94
CA PRO A 644 29.49 -33.86 11.89
C PRO A 644 29.84 -32.40 11.56
N VAL A 645 28.83 -31.56 11.43
CA VAL A 645 28.97 -30.13 11.12
C VAL A 645 28.89 -29.33 12.43
N VAL A 646 29.88 -28.47 12.68
CA VAL A 646 29.85 -27.51 13.78
C VAL A 646 29.48 -26.14 13.20
N PRO A 647 28.30 -25.57 13.52
CA PRO A 647 27.95 -24.23 13.06
C PRO A 647 28.93 -23.21 13.69
N ARG A 648 29.58 -22.41 12.84
CA ARG A 648 30.39 -21.27 13.26
C ARG A 648 29.55 -20.01 13.17
N TRP A 649 29.48 -19.25 14.25
CA TRP A 649 28.95 -17.89 14.25
C TRP A 649 29.95 -17.01 13.50
N VAL A 650 29.54 -16.42 12.37
CA VAL A 650 30.36 -15.46 11.63
C VAL A 650 29.56 -14.18 11.49
N ASP A 651 30.13 -13.09 11.96
CA ASP A 651 29.61 -11.74 11.80
C ASP A 651 29.98 -11.26 10.39
N ARG A 652 29.08 -11.42 9.41
CA ARG A 652 29.30 -11.00 8.01
C ARG A 652 28.28 -9.94 7.64
N LEU A 653 28.77 -8.83 7.10
CA LEU A 653 27.93 -7.72 6.64
C LEU A 653 27.73 -7.78 5.12
N ASN A 654 26.48 -7.66 4.67
CA ASN A 654 26.15 -7.47 3.25
C ASN A 654 25.64 -6.05 3.03
N VAL A 655 26.28 -5.30 2.14
CA VAL A 655 25.95 -3.90 1.86
C VAL A 655 25.48 -3.73 0.41
N MET A 656 24.28 -3.21 0.21
CA MET A 656 23.77 -2.86 -1.12
C MET A 656 23.73 -1.35 -1.30
N PHE A 657 24.50 -0.82 -2.25
CA PHE A 657 24.46 0.60 -2.61
C PHE A 657 23.36 0.83 -3.65
N LEU A 658 22.47 1.79 -3.40
CA LEU A 658 21.42 2.23 -4.32
C LEU A 658 21.77 3.62 -4.83
N LEU A 659 22.08 3.78 -6.12
CA LEU A 659 22.51 5.05 -6.72
C LEU A 659 21.43 5.62 -7.63
N ASP A 660 21.01 6.83 -7.32
CA ASP A 660 20.05 7.59 -8.09
C ASP A 660 20.72 8.22 -9.33
N VAL A 661 20.19 7.89 -10.51
CA VAL A 661 20.62 8.44 -11.81
C VAL A 661 19.51 9.26 -12.47
N SER A 662 18.49 9.68 -11.71
CA SER A 662 17.41 10.55 -12.17
C SER A 662 17.93 11.91 -12.62
N ASP A 663 17.18 12.59 -13.49
CA ASP A 663 17.57 13.87 -14.09
C ASP A 663 17.73 15.00 -13.05
N SER A 664 17.09 14.88 -11.88
CA SER A 664 17.28 15.79 -10.74
C SER A 664 18.67 15.69 -10.09
N VAL A 665 19.38 14.58 -10.29
CA VAL A 665 20.73 14.36 -9.74
C VAL A 665 21.78 14.75 -10.78
N SER A 666 22.47 15.88 -10.55
CA SER A 666 23.50 16.39 -11.46
C SER A 666 24.64 15.38 -11.69
N LEU A 667 25.34 15.50 -12.83
CA LEU A 667 26.52 14.67 -13.12
C LEU A 667 27.60 14.76 -12.02
N ALA A 668 27.79 15.95 -11.42
CA ALA A 668 28.73 16.14 -10.32
C ALA A 668 28.27 15.47 -9.02
N ALA A 669 26.96 15.44 -8.75
CA ALA A 669 26.38 14.71 -7.63
C ALA A 669 26.48 13.19 -7.82
N ARG A 670 26.21 12.69 -9.04
CA ARG A 670 26.41 11.28 -9.40
C ARG A 670 27.88 10.87 -9.20
N GLU A 671 28.84 11.66 -9.67
CA GLU A 671 30.28 11.40 -9.47
C GLU A 671 30.67 11.36 -7.98
N ARG A 672 30.08 12.24 -7.14
CA ARG A 672 30.28 12.20 -5.69
C ARG A 672 29.70 10.92 -5.06
N ALA A 673 28.51 10.50 -5.48
CA ALA A 673 27.89 9.27 -5.02
C ALA A 673 28.76 8.04 -5.34
N TYR A 674 29.32 7.98 -6.56
CA TYR A 674 30.27 6.92 -6.92
C TYR A 674 31.53 6.93 -6.05
N ARG A 675 32.14 8.10 -5.83
CA ARG A 675 33.32 8.20 -4.97
C ARG A 675 33.03 7.76 -3.54
N PHE A 676 31.86 8.11 -3.01
CA PHE A 676 31.43 7.65 -1.69
C PHE A 676 31.33 6.12 -1.64
N ALA A 677 30.63 5.51 -2.60
CA ALA A 677 30.52 4.06 -2.67
C ALA A 677 31.89 3.39 -2.76
N ALA A 678 32.77 3.87 -3.65
CA ALA A 678 34.14 3.35 -3.79
C ALA A 678 34.98 3.50 -2.51
N GLN A 679 34.86 4.62 -1.78
CA GLN A 679 35.55 4.83 -0.50
C GLN A 679 35.00 3.91 0.59
N ALA A 680 33.67 3.73 0.67
CA ALA A 680 33.04 2.85 1.64
C ALA A 680 33.47 1.38 1.44
N LEU A 681 33.64 0.95 0.18
CA LEU A 681 34.14 -0.39 -0.15
C LEU A 681 35.58 -0.63 0.32
N ALA A 682 36.42 0.41 0.40
CA ALA A 682 37.80 0.28 0.89
C ALA A 682 37.89 -0.07 2.39
N GLY A 683 36.82 0.19 3.16
CA GLY A 683 36.75 -0.11 4.59
C GLY A 683 36.15 -1.47 4.94
N MET A 684 35.82 -2.31 3.95
CA MET A 684 35.21 -3.63 4.17
C MET A 684 36.18 -4.61 4.84
N GLN A 685 35.67 -5.46 5.74
CA GLN A 685 36.45 -6.52 6.38
C GLN A 685 36.52 -7.79 5.50
N GLU A 686 37.46 -8.69 5.80
CA GLU A 686 37.54 -9.98 5.10
C GLU A 686 36.28 -10.83 5.35
N GLY A 687 35.48 -11.00 4.31
CA GLY A 687 34.25 -11.81 4.33
C GLY A 687 32.97 -11.01 4.15
N ASP A 688 33.03 -9.68 4.23
CA ASP A 688 31.91 -8.79 3.87
C ASP A 688 31.63 -8.87 2.38
N GLN A 689 30.38 -8.60 2.00
CA GLN A 689 29.94 -8.56 0.61
C GLN A 689 29.30 -7.22 0.31
N ALA A 690 29.51 -6.70 -0.90
CA ALA A 690 28.78 -5.53 -1.35
C ALA A 690 28.36 -5.63 -2.81
N GLY A 691 27.29 -4.92 -3.14
CA GLY A 691 26.67 -4.85 -4.47
C GLY A 691 26.22 -3.43 -4.80
N LEU A 692 25.86 -3.21 -6.06
CA LEU A 692 25.49 -1.91 -6.60
C LEU A 692 24.22 -2.03 -7.44
N ILE A 693 23.22 -1.22 -7.12
CA ILE A 693 22.00 -1.02 -7.88
C ILE A 693 21.96 0.44 -8.31
N ILE A 694 21.60 0.67 -9.56
CA ILE A 694 21.31 2.00 -10.10
C ILE A 694 19.80 2.12 -10.32
N PHE A 695 19.24 3.30 -10.09
CA PHE A 695 17.81 3.51 -10.29
C PHE A 695 17.49 4.92 -10.78
N GLY A 696 16.41 5.00 -11.54
CA GLY A 696 15.77 6.20 -12.05
C GLY A 696 14.29 5.87 -12.18
N GLN A 697 13.73 5.92 -13.39
CA GLN A 697 12.35 5.48 -13.63
C GLN A 697 12.17 3.98 -13.35
N GLU A 698 13.25 3.21 -13.47
CA GLU A 698 13.34 1.78 -13.15
C GLU A 698 14.62 1.52 -12.32
N ALA A 699 14.72 0.36 -11.67
CA ALA A 699 15.89 -0.06 -10.90
C ALA A 699 16.57 -1.30 -11.49
N LEU A 700 17.89 -1.24 -11.66
CA LEU A 700 18.70 -2.32 -12.24
C LEU A 700 19.93 -2.60 -11.39
N ALA A 701 20.25 -3.89 -11.23
CA ALA A 701 21.46 -4.33 -10.53
C ALA A 701 22.67 -4.24 -11.47
N GLU A 702 23.55 -3.27 -11.21
CA GLU A 702 24.83 -3.14 -11.91
C GLU A 702 25.82 -4.22 -11.44
N GLN A 703 25.87 -4.47 -10.12
CA GLN A 703 26.75 -5.47 -9.52
C GLN A 703 26.06 -6.33 -8.47
N PRO A 704 26.12 -7.66 -8.59
CA PRO A 704 25.66 -8.56 -7.54
C PRO A 704 26.57 -8.49 -6.31
N LEU A 705 26.07 -9.01 -5.18
CA LEU A 705 26.86 -9.12 -3.95
C LEU A 705 28.15 -9.92 -4.19
N SER A 706 29.29 -9.28 -3.95
CA SER A 706 30.63 -9.85 -4.12
C SER A 706 31.53 -9.47 -2.95
N GLN A 707 32.52 -10.33 -2.64
CA GLN A 707 33.56 -10.05 -1.64
C GLN A 707 34.65 -9.11 -2.17
N LYS A 708 34.74 -8.94 -3.50
CA LYS A 708 35.66 -8.01 -4.16
C LYS A 708 34.90 -7.21 -5.21
N PRO A 709 33.94 -6.37 -4.79
CA PRO A 709 33.19 -5.53 -5.70
C PRO A 709 34.14 -4.51 -6.34
N LYS A 710 33.91 -4.18 -7.61
CA LYS A 710 34.67 -3.17 -8.33
C LYS A 710 33.73 -2.06 -8.76
N VAL A 711 33.61 -0.98 -8.02
CA VAL A 711 32.79 0.15 -8.48
C VAL A 711 33.52 0.88 -9.61
N GLU A 712 33.23 0.50 -10.84
CA GLU A 712 33.62 1.20 -12.07
C GLU A 712 32.47 2.12 -12.53
N ARG A 713 32.73 3.03 -13.48
CA ARG A 713 31.69 3.92 -14.02
C ARG A 713 30.58 3.09 -14.67
N VAL A 714 29.34 3.48 -14.40
CA VAL A 714 28.13 2.76 -14.81
C VAL A 714 28.09 2.52 -16.31
N GLN A 715 27.83 1.27 -16.67
CA GLN A 715 27.69 0.83 -18.05
C GLN A 715 26.22 0.74 -18.47
N VAL A 716 25.31 0.53 -17.52
CA VAL A 716 23.87 0.39 -17.77
C VAL A 716 23.17 1.75 -17.78
N GLN A 717 22.43 2.04 -18.86
CA GLN A 717 21.59 3.24 -18.94
C GLN A 717 20.19 2.94 -18.39
N VAL A 718 19.75 3.80 -17.47
CA VAL A 718 18.38 3.82 -16.93
C VAL A 718 17.73 5.14 -17.36
N ALA A 719 16.43 5.12 -17.65
CA ALA A 719 15.69 6.34 -17.97
C ALA A 719 15.65 7.27 -16.74
N GLY A 720 16.10 8.52 -16.93
CA GLY A 720 16.25 9.51 -15.84
C GLY A 720 15.01 10.33 -15.50
N ARG A 721 13.93 10.21 -16.29
CA ARG A 721 12.71 11.04 -16.16
C ARG A 721 11.84 10.78 -14.92
N GLY A 722 12.16 9.75 -14.16
CA GLY A 722 11.44 9.39 -12.94
C GLY A 722 12.38 8.81 -11.90
N THR A 723 11.87 8.58 -10.71
CA THR A 723 12.60 8.06 -9.55
C THR A 723 11.73 7.04 -8.81
N ASP A 724 11.95 5.75 -9.05
CA ASP A 724 11.28 4.63 -8.38
C ASP A 724 12.17 4.04 -7.27
N LEU A 725 12.16 4.73 -6.13
CA LEU A 725 12.85 4.29 -4.91
C LEU A 725 12.29 2.96 -4.37
N ALA A 726 11.01 2.68 -4.58
CA ALA A 726 10.37 1.49 -4.05
C ALA A 726 10.92 0.23 -4.74
N GLN A 727 11.04 0.26 -6.07
CA GLN A 727 11.61 -0.83 -6.85
C GLN A 727 13.09 -1.07 -6.52
N ALA A 728 13.87 -0.01 -6.31
CA ALA A 728 15.29 -0.12 -5.94
C ALA A 728 15.49 -0.84 -4.60
N ILE A 729 14.70 -0.48 -3.57
CA ILE A 729 14.73 -1.13 -2.26
C ILE A 729 14.29 -2.60 -2.39
N GLN A 730 13.23 -2.88 -3.15
CA GLN A 730 12.74 -4.24 -3.35
C GLN A 730 13.77 -5.13 -4.05
N LEU A 731 14.44 -4.62 -5.09
CA LEU A 731 15.50 -5.34 -5.79
C LEU A 731 16.69 -5.64 -4.86
N ALA A 732 17.07 -4.68 -4.01
CA ALA A 732 18.10 -4.90 -3.00
C ALA A 732 17.75 -6.02 -2.02
N LEU A 733 16.52 -6.03 -1.49
CA LEU A 733 16.05 -7.08 -0.59
C LEU A 733 16.05 -8.46 -1.25
N ALA A 734 15.69 -8.54 -2.54
CA ALA A 734 15.72 -9.78 -3.30
C ALA A 734 17.15 -10.34 -3.50
N MET A 735 18.15 -9.46 -3.52
CA MET A 735 19.56 -9.84 -3.68
C MET A 735 20.25 -10.15 -2.35
N LEU A 736 19.75 -9.62 -1.23
CA LEU A 736 20.33 -9.79 0.10
C LEU A 736 19.95 -11.16 0.72
N PRO A 737 20.93 -11.92 1.25
CA PRO A 737 20.65 -13.21 1.87
C PRO A 737 19.88 -13.06 3.19
N ALA A 738 18.81 -13.85 3.36
CA ALA A 738 18.00 -13.83 4.58
C ALA A 738 18.78 -14.34 5.80
N GLY A 739 18.59 -13.70 6.96
CA GLY A 739 19.20 -14.10 8.23
C GLY A 739 20.66 -13.66 8.40
N HIS A 740 21.19 -12.81 7.52
CA HIS A 740 22.48 -12.13 7.67
C HIS A 740 22.29 -10.67 8.06
N ALA A 741 23.35 -10.02 8.55
CA ALA A 741 23.35 -8.58 8.77
C ALA A 741 23.37 -7.86 7.41
N ASN A 742 22.26 -7.23 7.04
CA ASN A 742 22.05 -6.61 5.74
C ASN A 742 21.90 -5.10 5.89
N ARG A 743 22.56 -4.33 5.02
CA ARG A 743 22.45 -2.87 4.96
C ARG A 743 22.20 -2.39 3.54
N LEU A 744 21.29 -1.43 3.40
CA LEU A 744 21.06 -0.70 2.16
C LEU A 744 21.61 0.72 2.37
N VAL A 745 22.36 1.23 1.40
CA VAL A 745 22.90 2.59 1.43
C VAL A 745 22.34 3.35 0.24
N LEU A 746 21.40 4.25 0.49
CA LEU A 746 20.69 5.04 -0.51
C LEU A 746 21.42 6.35 -0.82
N LEU A 747 21.83 6.56 -2.07
CA LEU A 747 22.45 7.78 -2.56
C LEU A 747 21.49 8.48 -3.53
N SER A 748 20.70 9.43 -3.01
CA SER A 748 19.60 10.08 -3.72
C SER A 748 19.30 11.46 -3.13
N ASP A 749 18.56 12.27 -3.87
CA ASP A 749 17.93 13.50 -3.37
C ASP A 749 16.67 13.23 -2.53
N GLY A 750 16.20 11.96 -2.51
CA GLY A 750 15.13 11.47 -1.66
C GLY A 750 13.72 11.77 -2.16
N ARG A 751 13.54 12.13 -3.44
CA ARG A 751 12.24 12.55 -3.99
C ARG A 751 11.67 11.50 -4.98
N PRO A 752 10.89 10.50 -4.52
CA PRO A 752 10.29 9.52 -5.42
C PRO A 752 9.21 10.16 -6.30
N THR A 753 9.14 9.75 -7.57
CA THR A 753 8.04 10.11 -8.48
C THR A 753 7.01 8.98 -8.62
N THR A 754 7.43 7.74 -8.34
CA THR A 754 6.65 6.53 -8.57
C THR A 754 6.86 5.54 -7.42
N GLY A 755 5.85 4.71 -7.16
CA GLY A 755 5.92 3.65 -6.16
C GLY A 755 5.76 4.15 -4.72
N ASN A 756 5.48 3.21 -3.81
CA ASN A 756 5.37 3.52 -2.38
C ASN A 756 6.69 3.21 -1.68
N ALA A 757 7.59 4.21 -1.67
CA ALA A 757 8.91 4.07 -1.06
C ALA A 757 8.83 3.77 0.45
N LEU A 758 7.80 4.27 1.14
CA LEU A 758 7.60 4.02 2.57
C LEU A 758 7.24 2.55 2.83
N ALA A 759 6.36 1.97 2.02
CA ALA A 759 6.03 0.55 2.08
C ALA A 759 7.25 -0.34 1.82
N ALA A 760 8.08 0.02 0.83
CA ALA A 760 9.32 -0.71 0.54
C ALA A 760 10.35 -0.60 1.68
N ALA A 761 10.49 0.59 2.28
CA ALA A 761 11.36 0.81 3.43
C ALA A 761 10.88 0.02 4.67
N GLN A 762 9.57 -0.08 4.87
CA GLN A 762 9.01 -0.92 5.95
C GLN A 762 9.28 -2.40 5.70
N ALA A 763 9.13 -2.88 4.46
CA ALA A 763 9.49 -4.25 4.10
C ALA A 763 10.98 -4.54 4.36
N ALA A 764 11.87 -3.57 4.11
CA ALA A 764 13.29 -3.72 4.43
C ALA A 764 13.55 -3.86 5.93
N LYS A 765 12.86 -3.05 6.75
CA LYS A 765 12.93 -3.13 8.21
C LYS A 765 12.42 -4.47 8.73
N ASP A 766 11.30 -4.95 8.20
CA ASP A 766 10.72 -6.25 8.57
C ASP A 766 11.67 -7.42 8.20
N ALA A 767 12.42 -7.28 7.10
CA ALA A 767 13.46 -8.21 6.68
C ALA A 767 14.76 -8.09 7.50
N GLY A 768 14.85 -7.17 8.47
CA GLY A 768 16.03 -6.93 9.28
C GLY A 768 17.18 -6.24 8.52
N ALA A 769 16.86 -5.49 7.46
CA ALA A 769 17.84 -4.76 6.67
C ALA A 769 17.78 -3.25 6.99
N ASP A 770 18.88 -2.70 7.49
CA ASP A 770 18.96 -1.28 7.84
C ASP A 770 19.12 -0.42 6.58
N ILE A 771 18.34 0.65 6.46
CA ILE A 771 18.49 1.64 5.39
C ILE A 771 19.25 2.86 5.94
N HIS A 772 20.43 3.09 5.38
CA HIS A 772 21.18 4.33 5.52
C HIS A 772 21.00 5.18 4.27
N TYR A 773 21.15 6.49 4.39
CA TYR A 773 21.10 7.38 3.23
C TYR A 773 22.26 8.39 3.24
N VAL A 774 22.69 8.77 2.04
CA VAL A 774 23.67 9.81 1.77
C VAL A 774 22.99 10.83 0.86
N PRO A 775 22.63 12.01 1.38
CA PRO A 775 21.89 13.00 0.59
C PRO A 775 22.79 13.54 -0.52
N THR A 776 22.29 13.53 -1.76
CA THR A 776 22.93 14.22 -2.90
C THR A 776 22.31 15.61 -3.05
N PRO A 777 23.04 16.70 -2.71
CA PRO A 777 22.46 18.04 -2.77
C PRO A 777 22.27 18.48 -4.23
N LEU A 778 21.16 19.18 -4.47
CA LEU A 778 20.88 19.89 -5.72
C LEU A 778 22.05 20.82 -6.04
N THR A 779 22.55 20.74 -7.27
CA THR A 779 23.79 21.43 -7.69
C THR A 779 23.52 22.54 -8.72
N PHE A 780 22.25 22.85 -8.96
CA PHE A 780 21.81 23.90 -9.87
C PHE A 780 22.07 25.28 -9.25
N SER A 781 22.67 26.18 -10.01
CA SER A 781 23.07 27.54 -9.58
C SER A 781 21.98 28.58 -9.80
N GLN A 782 21.19 28.40 -10.86
CA GLN A 782 20.10 29.26 -11.28
C GLN A 782 19.07 28.33 -11.93
N GLU A 783 17.87 28.30 -11.37
CA GLU A 783 16.79 27.49 -11.92
C GLU A 783 15.48 28.26 -11.82
N VAL A 784 14.70 28.24 -12.90
CA VAL A 784 13.35 28.76 -12.98
C VAL A 784 12.44 27.62 -13.39
N VAL A 785 11.23 27.61 -12.84
CA VAL A 785 10.24 26.59 -13.16
C VAL A 785 8.92 27.31 -13.37
N VAL A 786 8.25 27.04 -14.49
CA VAL A 786 6.85 27.44 -14.64
C VAL A 786 6.00 26.33 -14.05
N GLU A 787 5.63 26.49 -12.78
CA GLU A 787 4.90 25.45 -12.03
C GLU A 787 3.52 25.19 -12.63
N SER A 788 2.80 26.25 -13.00
CA SER A 788 1.45 26.13 -13.55
C SER A 788 0.97 27.41 -14.24
N ILE A 789 -0.10 27.26 -15.02
CA ILE A 789 -0.95 28.36 -15.46
C ILE A 789 -2.35 28.14 -14.90
N LEU A 790 -2.76 29.02 -14.00
CA LEU A 790 -4.06 28.97 -13.34
C LEU A 790 -5.08 29.67 -14.22
N LEU A 791 -6.06 28.88 -14.65
CA LEU A 791 -7.18 29.28 -15.48
C LEU A 791 -8.47 28.79 -14.80
N PRO A 792 -9.60 29.50 -14.97
CA PRO A 792 -10.90 28.93 -14.61
C PRO A 792 -11.16 27.66 -15.44
N GLU A 793 -11.80 26.65 -14.85
CA GLU A 793 -12.17 25.44 -15.58
C GLU A 793 -13.19 25.73 -16.70
N GLU A 794 -14.14 26.62 -16.40
CA GLU A 794 -15.19 27.07 -17.30
C GLU A 794 -15.35 28.59 -17.22
N VAL A 795 -15.48 29.25 -18.37
CA VAL A 795 -15.84 30.67 -18.47
C VAL A 795 -17.01 30.85 -19.43
N LYS A 796 -17.85 31.85 -19.17
CA LYS A 796 -18.92 32.18 -20.12
C LYS A 796 -18.35 32.88 -21.35
N PHE A 797 -19.09 32.79 -22.45
CA PHE A 797 -18.82 33.57 -23.65
C PHE A 797 -18.66 35.06 -23.31
N GLY A 798 -17.52 35.65 -23.68
CA GLY A 798 -17.20 37.06 -23.47
C GLY A 798 -16.85 37.47 -22.03
N GLU A 799 -16.87 36.54 -21.06
CA GLU A 799 -16.53 36.83 -19.68
C GLU A 799 -15.02 37.07 -19.53
N PRO A 800 -14.59 38.22 -18.95
CA PRO A 800 -13.18 38.46 -18.70
C PRO A 800 -12.69 37.62 -17.51
N PHE A 801 -11.52 37.00 -17.65
CA PHE A 801 -10.85 36.27 -16.57
C PHE A 801 -9.34 36.52 -16.60
N ASP A 802 -8.66 36.24 -15.49
CA ASP A 802 -7.20 36.37 -15.39
C ASP A 802 -6.53 35.01 -15.55
N ALA A 803 -5.69 34.87 -16.58
CA ALA A 803 -4.75 33.76 -16.71
C ALA A 803 -3.50 34.06 -15.86
N LYS A 804 -3.36 33.37 -14.73
CA LYS A 804 -2.25 33.60 -13.79
C LYS A 804 -1.14 32.58 -14.02
N VAL A 805 0.03 33.03 -14.45
CA VAL A 805 1.22 32.19 -14.59
C VAL A 805 1.96 32.18 -13.26
N VAL A 806 2.17 30.98 -12.71
CA VAL A 806 2.95 30.77 -11.48
C VAL A 806 4.33 30.27 -11.87
N ALA A 807 5.35 31.03 -11.51
CA ALA A 807 6.74 30.70 -11.77
C ALA A 807 7.53 30.71 -10.46
N TRP A 808 8.32 29.67 -10.22
CA TRP A 808 9.26 29.63 -9.11
C TRP A 808 10.67 29.96 -9.62
N SER A 809 11.43 30.73 -8.86
CA SER A 809 12.82 31.05 -9.17
C SER A 809 13.71 30.80 -7.97
N GLN A 810 14.88 30.18 -8.19
CA GLN A 810 15.83 29.91 -7.12
C GLN A 810 16.45 31.19 -6.54
N GLN A 811 16.65 32.22 -7.37
CA GLN A 811 17.29 33.49 -7.03
C GLN A 811 16.64 34.65 -7.79
N ASP A 812 16.87 35.89 -7.35
CA ASP A 812 16.41 37.07 -8.07
C ASP A 812 17.02 37.13 -9.48
N THR A 813 16.18 37.16 -10.52
CA THR A 813 16.60 37.18 -11.92
C THR A 813 15.59 37.89 -12.83
N GLN A 814 15.91 37.97 -14.12
CA GLN A 814 15.04 38.55 -15.14
C GLN A 814 14.88 37.55 -16.29
N GLY A 815 13.65 37.42 -16.78
CA GLY A 815 13.32 36.51 -17.87
C GLY A 815 12.25 37.08 -18.79
N ARG A 816 12.03 36.41 -19.92
CA ARG A 816 10.95 36.72 -20.86
C ARG A 816 9.83 35.69 -20.71
N LEU A 817 8.69 36.12 -20.19
CA LEU A 817 7.47 35.31 -20.13
C LEU A 817 6.67 35.49 -21.42
N SER A 818 6.39 34.38 -22.10
CA SER A 818 5.62 34.31 -23.35
C SER A 818 4.34 33.51 -23.12
N LEU A 819 3.20 34.00 -23.62
CA LEU A 819 1.91 33.33 -23.52
C LEU A 819 1.40 32.96 -24.91
N PHE A 820 0.90 31.73 -25.05
CA PHE A 820 0.34 31.18 -26.28
C PHE A 820 -1.08 30.66 -26.02
N ARG A 821 -1.94 30.70 -27.04
CA ARG A 821 -3.29 30.13 -27.04
C ARG A 821 -3.51 29.33 -28.31
N ASN A 822 -3.88 28.05 -28.17
CA ASN A 822 -4.05 27.11 -29.27
C ASN A 822 -2.82 27.06 -30.21
N GLY A 823 -1.62 27.24 -29.64
CA GLY A 823 -0.36 27.32 -30.38
C GLY A 823 -0.06 28.70 -31.01
N GLU A 824 -0.99 29.64 -30.97
CA GLU A 824 -0.80 31.01 -31.45
C GLU A 824 -0.18 31.90 -30.35
N PHE A 825 0.81 32.70 -30.70
CA PHE A 825 1.48 33.61 -29.76
C PHE A 825 0.58 34.81 -29.43
N LEU A 826 0.26 35.00 -28.14
CA LEU A 826 -0.55 36.12 -27.65
C LEU A 826 0.29 37.34 -27.29
N GLY A 827 1.51 37.13 -26.78
CA GLY A 827 2.40 38.20 -26.36
C GLY A 827 3.55 37.71 -25.48
N SER A 828 4.55 38.58 -25.29
CA SER A 828 5.65 38.35 -24.35
C SER A 828 5.94 39.59 -23.54
N GLN A 829 6.35 39.41 -22.29
CA GLN A 829 6.72 40.49 -21.38
C GLN A 829 8.02 40.13 -20.66
N VAL A 830 8.89 41.11 -20.48
CA VAL A 830 10.06 40.95 -19.61
C VAL A 830 9.59 41.04 -18.16
N VAL A 831 9.82 39.98 -17.40
CA VAL A 831 9.40 39.84 -16.01
C VAL A 831 10.61 39.77 -15.09
N ARG A 832 10.53 40.45 -13.94
CA ARG A 832 11.52 40.32 -12.87
C ARG A 832 11.03 39.26 -11.90
N LEU A 833 11.80 38.19 -11.77
CA LEU A 833 11.54 37.06 -10.90
C LEU A 833 12.30 37.30 -9.59
N SER A 834 11.61 37.31 -8.45
CA SER A 834 12.24 37.30 -7.14
C SER A 834 12.48 35.85 -6.71
N ALA A 835 13.45 35.61 -5.84
CA ALA A 835 13.66 34.28 -5.25
C ALA A 835 12.37 33.77 -4.57
N GLY A 836 11.94 32.56 -4.92
CA GLY A 836 10.66 31.97 -4.54
C GLY A 836 9.61 32.05 -5.65
N LYS A 837 8.32 32.01 -5.27
CA LYS A 837 7.20 32.04 -6.22
C LYS A 837 6.87 33.46 -6.67
N ASN A 838 6.56 33.57 -7.96
CA ASN A 838 6.19 34.80 -8.65
C ASN A 838 4.91 34.51 -9.43
N VAL A 839 3.97 35.45 -9.42
CA VAL A 839 2.70 35.30 -10.14
C VAL A 839 2.45 36.48 -11.04
N TYR A 840 2.17 36.19 -12.31
CA TYR A 840 1.88 37.17 -13.34
C TYR A 840 0.49 36.92 -13.91
N ALA A 841 -0.40 37.90 -13.76
CA ALA A 841 -1.78 37.81 -14.23
C ALA A 841 -1.94 38.48 -15.60
N TYR A 842 -2.56 37.76 -16.54
CA TYR A 842 -2.92 38.26 -17.86
C TYR A 842 -4.44 38.23 -18.02
N ARG A 843 -5.06 39.40 -18.16
CA ARG A 843 -6.49 39.48 -18.42
C ARG A 843 -6.80 38.97 -19.82
N GLN A 844 -7.80 38.09 -19.92
CA GLN A 844 -8.23 37.42 -21.14
C GLN A 844 -9.76 37.48 -21.26
N SER A 845 -10.26 37.43 -22.48
CA SER A 845 -11.68 37.22 -22.79
C SER A 845 -11.80 36.34 -24.02
N LEU A 846 -12.75 35.40 -24.01
CA LEU A 846 -12.92 34.44 -25.08
C LEU A 846 -14.30 34.60 -25.74
N GLU A 847 -14.28 34.82 -27.05
CA GLU A 847 -15.49 35.00 -27.88
C GLU A 847 -15.74 33.81 -28.81
N GLN A 848 -15.08 32.69 -28.56
CA GLN A 848 -15.27 31.44 -29.29
C GLN A 848 -15.57 30.35 -28.27
N SER A 849 -16.58 29.54 -28.56
CA SER A 849 -16.96 28.41 -27.73
C SER A 849 -16.07 27.20 -28.01
N GLY A 850 -15.80 26.39 -27.00
CA GLY A 850 -14.96 25.20 -27.11
C GLY A 850 -13.79 25.21 -26.12
N ILE A 851 -12.85 24.29 -26.31
CA ILE A 851 -11.68 24.12 -25.46
C ILE A 851 -10.56 25.01 -26.00
N HIS A 852 -10.03 25.89 -25.14
CA HIS A 852 -8.87 26.71 -25.45
C HIS A 852 -7.69 26.28 -24.61
N VAL A 853 -6.58 25.94 -25.27
CA VAL A 853 -5.32 25.51 -24.64
C VAL A 853 -4.41 26.72 -24.52
N TYR A 854 -4.05 27.09 -23.31
CA TYR A 854 -3.05 28.11 -23.03
C TYR A 854 -1.72 27.48 -22.68
N GLN A 855 -0.63 28.09 -23.12
CA GLN A 855 0.73 27.68 -22.75
C GLN A 855 1.52 28.92 -22.32
N ALA A 856 2.15 28.84 -21.15
CA ALA A 856 3.12 29.82 -20.68
C ALA A 856 4.53 29.24 -20.84
N ALA A 857 5.47 30.07 -21.28
CA ALA A 857 6.89 29.72 -21.37
C ALA A 857 7.75 30.87 -20.84
N ILE A 858 8.72 30.57 -19.98
CA ILE A 858 9.70 31.54 -19.48
C ILE A 858 11.07 31.23 -20.06
N ASP A 859 11.77 32.26 -20.53
CA ASP A 859 13.15 32.16 -21.00
C ASP A 859 14.04 33.01 -20.10
N VAL A 860 15.02 32.38 -19.43
CA VAL A 860 15.89 32.97 -18.43
C VAL A 860 17.33 32.56 -18.72
N GLU A 861 18.23 33.55 -18.75
CA GLU A 861 19.64 33.31 -19.01
C GLU A 861 20.29 32.56 -17.82
N GLY A 862 20.97 31.44 -18.11
CA GLY A 862 21.65 30.62 -17.11
C GLY A 862 20.79 29.53 -16.46
N ASP A 863 19.52 29.40 -16.84
CA ASP A 863 18.67 28.26 -16.48
C ASP A 863 19.13 26.98 -17.20
N THR A 864 19.04 25.83 -16.53
CA THR A 864 19.63 24.57 -17.05
C THR A 864 18.64 23.57 -17.60
N ILE A 865 17.35 23.67 -17.29
CA ILE A 865 16.32 22.68 -17.69
C ILE A 865 15.18 23.39 -18.42
N GLU A 866 15.34 23.61 -19.72
CA GLU A 866 14.34 24.32 -20.53
C GLU A 866 12.94 23.67 -20.51
N GLU A 867 12.85 22.36 -20.28
CA GLU A 867 11.59 21.63 -20.27
C GLU A 867 10.66 22.02 -19.10
N ASN A 868 11.21 22.41 -17.95
CA ASN A 868 10.40 22.78 -16.78
C ASN A 868 9.95 24.26 -16.81
N ASN A 869 10.42 25.02 -17.79
CA ASN A 869 10.07 26.41 -18.01
C ASN A 869 8.75 26.60 -18.78
N ARG A 870 7.96 25.54 -18.93
CA ARG A 870 6.71 25.56 -19.70
C ARG A 870 5.57 24.93 -18.91
N ALA A 871 4.43 25.62 -18.88
CA ALA A 871 3.19 25.08 -18.35
C ALA A 871 2.06 25.21 -19.36
N VAL A 872 1.14 24.24 -19.34
CA VAL A 872 -0.05 24.21 -20.18
C VAL A 872 -1.29 24.15 -19.29
N GLY A 873 -2.33 24.89 -19.68
CA GLY A 873 -3.63 24.85 -19.02
C GLY A 873 -4.74 24.95 -20.06
N THR A 874 -5.93 24.51 -19.69
CA THR A 874 -7.10 24.55 -20.58
C THR A 874 -8.23 25.27 -19.91
N VAL A 875 -8.96 26.06 -20.70
CA VAL A 875 -10.22 26.67 -20.28
C VAL A 875 -11.31 26.27 -21.27
N VAL A 876 -12.48 25.90 -20.74
CA VAL A 876 -13.66 25.58 -21.55
C VAL A 876 -14.54 26.82 -21.60
N VAL A 877 -14.87 27.26 -22.82
CA VAL A 877 -15.84 28.34 -23.01
C VAL A 877 -17.18 27.71 -23.35
N ARG A 878 -18.14 27.89 -22.44
CA ARG A 878 -19.52 27.45 -22.71
C ARG A 878 -20.07 28.28 -23.88
N GLY A 879 -20.70 27.59 -24.83
CA GLY A 879 -21.44 28.25 -25.91
C GLY A 879 -22.54 29.16 -25.38
N ARG A 880 -23.13 29.98 -26.26
CA ARG A 880 -24.30 30.78 -25.90
C ARG A 880 -25.41 29.86 -25.39
N PRO A 881 -26.04 30.17 -24.24
CA PRO A 881 -27.12 29.33 -23.72
C PRO A 881 -28.22 29.17 -24.76
N GLN A 882 -28.62 27.92 -25.03
CA GLN A 882 -29.69 27.58 -25.95
C GLN A 882 -30.99 27.44 -25.16
N VAL A 883 -31.95 28.33 -25.39
CA VAL A 883 -33.24 28.31 -24.68
C VAL A 883 -34.38 28.01 -25.64
N LEU A 884 -35.22 27.05 -25.27
CA LEU A 884 -36.47 26.76 -25.96
C LEU A 884 -37.58 27.60 -25.33
N LEU A 885 -38.20 28.50 -26.09
CA LEU A 885 -39.35 29.30 -25.66
C LEU A 885 -40.62 28.74 -26.30
N ALA A 886 -41.51 28.19 -25.48
CA ALA A 886 -42.84 27.79 -25.86
C ALA A 886 -43.85 28.90 -25.54
N GLU A 887 -44.39 29.54 -26.57
CA GLU A 887 -45.35 30.64 -26.45
C GLU A 887 -46.28 30.62 -27.67
N LYS A 888 -47.59 30.80 -27.44
CA LYS A 888 -48.62 30.85 -28.49
C LYS A 888 -48.73 32.24 -29.09
N ASP A 889 -48.59 33.29 -28.28
CA ASP A 889 -48.69 34.67 -28.73
C ASP A 889 -47.38 35.15 -29.37
N ARG A 890 -47.41 35.39 -30.68
CA ARG A 890 -46.25 35.85 -31.45
C ARG A 890 -45.70 37.19 -30.96
N ALA A 891 -46.53 38.09 -30.47
CA ALA A 891 -46.07 39.39 -29.97
C ALA A 891 -45.28 39.21 -28.67
N HIS A 892 -45.81 38.42 -27.72
CA HIS A 892 -45.10 38.11 -26.48
C HIS A 892 -43.81 37.31 -26.73
N ALA A 893 -43.86 36.35 -27.64
CA ALA A 893 -42.69 35.57 -28.03
C ALA A 893 -41.58 36.45 -28.64
N GLN A 894 -41.94 37.44 -29.47
CA GLN A 894 -40.97 38.38 -30.05
C GLN A 894 -40.36 39.30 -28.99
N SER A 895 -41.16 39.85 -28.08
CA SER A 895 -40.65 40.71 -27.00
C SER A 895 -39.69 39.97 -26.08
N LEU A 896 -40.05 38.75 -25.64
CA LEU A 896 -39.23 37.96 -24.74
C LEU A 896 -37.97 37.42 -25.43
N SER A 897 -38.09 36.93 -26.67
CA SER A 897 -36.92 36.45 -27.43
C SER A 897 -35.94 37.58 -27.77
N ALA A 898 -36.40 38.79 -28.06
CA ALA A 898 -35.53 39.95 -28.28
C ALA A 898 -34.74 40.33 -27.02
N ALA A 899 -35.42 40.38 -25.86
CA ALA A 899 -34.77 40.68 -24.58
C ALA A 899 -33.70 39.64 -24.19
N LEU A 900 -33.99 38.35 -24.39
CA LEU A 900 -33.05 37.26 -24.13
C LEU A 900 -31.84 37.30 -25.09
N ARG A 901 -32.06 37.59 -26.38
CA ARG A 901 -30.96 37.72 -27.36
C ARG A 901 -30.02 38.88 -27.07
N THR A 902 -30.51 39.98 -26.50
CA THR A 902 -29.64 41.08 -26.01
C THR A 902 -28.68 40.64 -24.92
N GLN A 903 -29.01 39.59 -24.17
CA GLN A 903 -28.16 38.97 -23.14
C GLN A 903 -27.30 37.81 -23.69
N HIS A 904 -27.12 37.72 -25.01
CA HIS A 904 -26.38 36.66 -25.69
C HIS A 904 -26.94 35.24 -25.47
N ILE A 905 -28.26 35.12 -25.28
CA ILE A 905 -28.97 33.83 -25.21
C ILE A 905 -29.58 33.52 -26.58
N ASP A 906 -29.28 32.33 -27.11
CA ASP A 906 -29.86 31.87 -28.37
C ASP A 906 -31.24 31.25 -28.09
N VAL A 907 -32.29 31.92 -28.56
CA VAL A 907 -33.68 31.52 -28.32
C VAL A 907 -34.29 30.88 -29.55
N THR A 908 -34.76 29.63 -29.40
CA THR A 908 -35.63 28.94 -30.36
C THR A 908 -37.07 29.10 -29.89
N VAL A 909 -37.92 29.72 -30.71
CA VAL A 909 -39.34 29.92 -30.40
C VAL A 909 -40.16 28.83 -31.07
N VAL A 910 -41.03 28.17 -30.29
CA VAL A 910 -41.96 27.15 -30.75
C VAL A 910 -43.36 27.39 -30.20
N ASP A 911 -44.37 26.91 -30.93
CA ASP A 911 -45.70 26.74 -30.36
C ASP A 911 -45.70 25.59 -29.34
N PRO A 912 -46.65 25.53 -28.38
CA PRO A 912 -46.71 24.45 -27.38
C PRO A 912 -46.68 23.03 -27.93
N GLU A 913 -47.27 22.81 -29.12
CA GLU A 913 -47.27 21.51 -29.80
C GLU A 913 -45.90 21.14 -30.41
N GLY A 914 -45.05 22.15 -30.64
CA GLY A 914 -43.70 22.02 -31.17
C GLY A 914 -42.63 21.70 -30.12
N ILE A 915 -43.00 21.58 -28.84
CA ILE A 915 -42.07 21.12 -27.79
C ILE A 915 -41.65 19.68 -28.11
N PRO A 916 -40.33 19.38 -28.12
CA PRO A 916 -39.83 18.04 -28.42
C PRO A 916 -40.52 16.94 -27.61
N LYS A 917 -40.91 15.85 -28.28
CA LYS A 917 -41.62 14.73 -27.66
C LYS A 917 -40.68 13.69 -27.07
N ASP A 918 -39.41 13.73 -27.45
CA ASP A 918 -38.34 12.86 -27.00
C ASP A 918 -37.38 13.57 -26.03
N PRO A 919 -36.78 12.85 -25.06
CA PRO A 919 -35.83 13.44 -24.12
C PRO A 919 -34.58 14.02 -24.79
N ALA A 920 -34.10 13.40 -25.87
CA ALA A 920 -32.91 13.85 -26.59
C ALA A 920 -33.10 15.23 -27.24
N GLY A 921 -34.33 15.55 -27.65
CA GLY A 921 -34.69 16.87 -28.18
C GLY A 921 -34.67 17.98 -27.14
N LEU A 922 -35.07 17.70 -25.89
CA LEU A 922 -35.01 18.67 -24.79
C LEU A 922 -33.57 18.90 -24.31
N GLN A 923 -32.73 17.86 -24.33
CA GLN A 923 -31.31 17.94 -23.95
C GLN A 923 -30.45 18.85 -24.85
N LYS A 924 -30.96 19.28 -26.01
CA LYS A 924 -30.29 20.26 -26.89
C LYS A 924 -30.31 21.68 -26.32
N TYR A 925 -31.17 21.94 -25.34
CA TYR A 925 -31.37 23.26 -24.75
C TYR A 925 -30.88 23.26 -23.30
N ASP A 926 -30.30 24.38 -22.86
CA ASP A 926 -29.92 24.63 -21.46
C ASP A 926 -31.14 24.99 -20.60
N GLY A 927 -32.23 25.46 -21.22
CA GLY A 927 -33.49 25.67 -20.53
C GLY A 927 -34.74 25.73 -21.42
N LEU A 928 -35.88 25.48 -20.79
CA LEU A 928 -37.23 25.56 -21.36
C LEU A 928 -38.02 26.67 -20.67
N ILE A 929 -38.60 27.57 -21.45
CA ILE A 929 -39.54 28.58 -20.98
C ILE A 929 -40.94 28.21 -21.45
N LEU A 930 -41.84 27.94 -20.50
CA LEU A 930 -43.27 27.78 -20.75
C LEU A 930 -43.96 29.11 -20.47
N SER A 931 -44.31 29.86 -21.51
CA SER A 931 -44.97 31.15 -21.38
C SER A 931 -46.46 31.03 -21.68
N ASN A 932 -47.29 31.21 -20.65
CA ASN A 932 -48.75 31.11 -20.72
C ASN A 932 -49.28 29.84 -21.43
N VAL A 933 -48.63 28.69 -21.22
CA VAL A 933 -48.97 27.42 -21.88
C VAL A 933 -49.87 26.59 -21.00
N SER A 934 -51.06 26.21 -21.49
CA SER A 934 -51.97 25.26 -20.81
C SER A 934 -51.47 23.82 -20.87
N SER A 935 -51.65 23.08 -19.77
CA SER A 935 -51.35 21.64 -19.68
C SER A 935 -52.12 20.80 -20.70
N LEU A 936 -53.29 21.27 -21.14
CA LEU A 936 -54.15 20.58 -22.12
C LEU A 936 -53.51 20.48 -23.51
N LYS A 937 -52.49 21.28 -23.78
CA LYS A 937 -51.72 21.26 -25.03
C LYS A 937 -50.50 20.34 -24.97
N LEU A 938 -50.23 19.75 -23.81
CA LEU A 938 -49.10 18.85 -23.58
C LEU A 938 -49.61 17.45 -23.28
N THR A 939 -48.96 16.44 -23.86
CA THR A 939 -49.24 15.05 -23.46
C THR A 939 -48.60 14.75 -22.10
N LYS A 940 -49.18 13.80 -21.35
CA LYS A 940 -48.62 13.34 -20.08
C LYS A 940 -47.15 12.93 -20.20
N ARG A 941 -46.80 12.23 -21.28
CA ARG A 941 -45.44 11.77 -21.56
C ARG A 941 -44.47 12.93 -21.85
N GLN A 942 -44.91 13.98 -22.54
CA GLN A 942 -44.11 15.20 -22.70
C GLN A 942 -43.88 15.90 -21.35
N MET A 943 -44.89 15.96 -20.49
CA MET A 943 -44.75 16.52 -19.14
C MET A 943 -43.78 15.70 -18.28
N GLU A 944 -43.83 14.37 -18.36
CA GLU A 944 -42.85 13.48 -17.71
C GLU A 944 -41.43 13.74 -18.21
N HIS A 945 -41.23 13.85 -19.53
CA HIS A 945 -39.91 14.16 -20.08
C HIS A 945 -39.39 15.55 -19.66
N ILE A 946 -40.25 16.55 -19.55
CA ILE A 946 -39.86 17.88 -19.04
C ILE A 946 -39.47 17.79 -17.56
N ARG A 947 -40.23 17.07 -16.73
CA ARG A 947 -39.88 16.83 -15.33
C ARG A 947 -38.53 16.13 -15.21
N ASP A 948 -38.32 15.06 -15.98
CA ASP A 948 -37.09 14.28 -15.94
C ASP A 948 -35.90 15.10 -16.49
N TYR A 949 -36.13 15.95 -17.49
CA TYR A 949 -35.13 16.92 -17.98
C TYR A 949 -34.68 17.90 -16.89
N VAL A 950 -35.60 18.39 -16.05
CA VAL A 950 -35.27 19.30 -14.94
C VAL A 950 -34.62 18.53 -13.78
N ARG A 951 -35.24 17.42 -13.34
CA ARG A 951 -34.84 16.68 -12.15
C ARG A 951 -33.56 15.87 -12.36
N ASP A 952 -33.50 15.12 -13.46
CA ASP A 952 -32.44 14.15 -13.73
C ASP A 952 -31.44 14.68 -14.78
N GLY A 953 -31.91 15.54 -15.71
CA GLY A 953 -31.09 16.14 -16.77
C GLY A 953 -30.41 17.48 -16.42
N GLY A 954 -30.76 18.10 -15.29
CA GLY A 954 -30.19 19.38 -14.84
C GLY A 954 -30.58 20.60 -15.69
N GLY A 955 -31.61 20.46 -16.53
CA GLY A 955 -32.11 21.53 -17.39
C GLY A 955 -32.92 22.58 -16.65
N GLY A 956 -32.80 23.85 -17.06
CA GLY A 956 -33.58 24.93 -16.46
C GLY A 956 -35.04 24.93 -16.93
N LEU A 957 -36.00 25.12 -16.02
CA LEU A 957 -37.40 25.35 -16.36
C LEU A 957 -37.85 26.69 -15.80
N ILE A 958 -38.36 27.55 -16.68
CA ILE A 958 -39.03 28.79 -16.31
C ILE A 958 -40.47 28.69 -16.78
N MET A 959 -41.40 28.94 -15.86
CA MET A 959 -42.82 29.00 -16.20
C MET A 959 -43.33 30.41 -15.94
N LEU A 960 -43.80 31.06 -17.00
CA LEU A 960 -44.40 32.39 -16.93
C LEU A 960 -45.93 32.24 -16.93
N GLY A 961 -46.54 32.80 -15.89
CA GLY A 961 -47.99 32.76 -15.68
C GLY A 961 -48.76 33.70 -16.58
N GLY A 962 -50.01 33.33 -16.83
CA GLY A 962 -51.04 34.12 -17.50
C GLY A 962 -52.39 33.44 -17.31
N GLU A 963 -53.38 33.84 -18.09
CA GLU A 963 -54.76 33.33 -17.99
C GLU A 963 -54.90 31.83 -18.28
N GLU A 964 -53.93 31.22 -19.00
CA GLU A 964 -53.94 29.80 -19.39
C GLU A 964 -52.93 28.92 -18.60
N SER A 965 -52.25 29.45 -17.57
CA SER A 965 -51.16 28.76 -16.83
C SER A 965 -51.53 28.35 -15.38
N PHE A 966 -50.62 27.64 -14.71
CA PHE A 966 -50.73 27.25 -13.29
C PHE A 966 -52.01 26.47 -12.95
N GLY A 967 -52.70 26.82 -11.85
CA GLY A 967 -53.92 26.14 -11.39
C GLY A 967 -55.05 26.15 -12.43
N LEU A 968 -55.34 27.31 -13.03
CA LEU A 968 -56.34 27.43 -14.11
C LEU A 968 -55.88 26.75 -15.41
N GLY A 969 -54.56 26.67 -15.63
CA GLY A 969 -53.95 25.96 -16.74
C GLY A 969 -53.96 24.43 -16.63
N GLY A 970 -54.51 23.86 -15.56
CA GLY A 970 -54.68 22.41 -15.39
C GLY A 970 -53.42 21.67 -14.90
N TYR A 971 -52.43 22.37 -14.34
CA TYR A 971 -51.18 21.75 -13.90
C TYR A 971 -51.26 21.03 -12.54
N TYR A 972 -52.41 21.05 -11.87
CA TYR A 972 -52.61 20.33 -10.61
C TYR A 972 -52.44 18.81 -10.78
N ARG A 973 -51.59 18.22 -9.95
CA ARG A 973 -51.16 16.81 -9.99
C ARG A 973 -50.58 16.38 -11.33
N THR A 974 -49.88 17.29 -12.01
CA THR A 974 -49.16 16.97 -13.25
C THR A 974 -47.66 16.81 -12.97
N PRO A 975 -46.91 16.07 -13.82
CA PRO A 975 -45.46 15.96 -13.68
C PRO A 975 -44.73 17.32 -13.73
N ILE A 976 -45.31 18.35 -14.35
CA ILE A 976 -44.75 19.71 -14.36
C ILE A 976 -44.83 20.36 -12.97
N GLU A 977 -45.91 20.12 -12.20
CA GLU A 977 -45.99 20.60 -10.81
C GLU A 977 -44.88 19.98 -9.94
N GLU A 978 -44.56 18.70 -10.14
CA GLU A 978 -43.44 18.03 -9.45
C GLU A 978 -42.07 18.67 -9.75
N ALA A 979 -41.93 19.35 -10.90
CA ALA A 979 -40.71 20.01 -11.31
C ALA A 979 -40.60 21.47 -10.83
N LEU A 980 -41.68 22.06 -10.29
CA LEU A 980 -41.74 23.46 -9.88
C LEU A 980 -41.64 23.59 -8.35
N PRO A 981 -41.07 24.69 -7.82
CA PRO A 981 -40.99 24.93 -6.38
C PRO A 981 -42.32 25.40 -5.76
N VAL A 982 -43.41 25.41 -6.53
CA VAL A 982 -44.74 25.89 -6.12
C VAL A 982 -45.79 24.82 -6.39
N THR A 983 -46.75 24.66 -5.48
CA THR A 983 -47.91 23.80 -5.67
C THR A 983 -49.05 24.56 -6.35
N MET A 984 -49.77 23.85 -7.22
CA MET A 984 -50.97 24.33 -7.91
C MET A 984 -52.26 24.05 -7.12
N GLU A 985 -52.13 23.60 -5.86
CA GLU A 985 -53.24 23.48 -4.93
C GLU A 985 -53.78 24.86 -4.54
N VAL A 986 -55.04 25.14 -4.90
CA VAL A 986 -55.73 26.36 -4.48
C VAL A 986 -56.05 26.25 -2.99
N LYS A 987 -55.16 26.75 -2.13
CA LYS A 987 -55.41 26.85 -0.68
C LYS A 987 -56.42 27.97 -0.43
N GLN A 988 -57.68 27.62 -0.21
CA GLN A 988 -58.62 28.56 0.39
C GLN A 988 -58.13 28.89 1.80
N ARG A 989 -57.68 30.13 2.02
CA ARG A 989 -57.43 30.66 3.36
C ARG A 989 -58.78 30.74 4.07
N ILE A 990 -59.07 29.76 4.93
CA ILE A 990 -60.13 29.89 5.92
C ILE A 990 -59.56 30.81 7.00
N GLU A 991 -59.91 32.09 6.98
CA GLU A 991 -59.74 32.96 8.14
C GLU A 991 -60.67 32.47 9.24
N ILE A 992 -60.11 31.81 10.25
CA ILE A 992 -60.85 31.48 11.47
C ILE A 992 -60.85 32.75 12.33
N PRO A 993 -62.01 33.37 12.62
CA PRO A 993 -62.07 34.57 13.45
C PRO A 993 -61.55 34.28 14.86
N SER A 994 -60.86 35.25 15.46
CA SER A 994 -60.43 35.16 16.87
C SER A 994 -61.65 35.10 17.78
N LEU A 995 -61.60 34.21 18.77
CA LEU A 995 -62.63 34.08 19.80
C LEU A 995 -62.18 34.80 21.07
N ALA A 996 -63.09 35.52 21.72
CA ALA A 996 -62.85 36.09 23.05
C ALA A 996 -63.72 35.32 24.07
N VAL A 997 -63.08 34.70 25.06
CA VAL A 997 -63.74 33.88 26.10
C VAL A 997 -63.58 34.56 27.45
N VAL A 998 -64.70 34.73 28.17
CA VAL A 998 -64.72 35.29 29.52
C VAL A 998 -65.13 34.21 30.50
N LEU A 999 -64.21 33.82 31.39
CA LEU A 999 -64.44 32.82 32.41
C LEU A 999 -64.94 33.50 33.69
N SER A 1000 -66.22 33.34 33.99
CA SER A 1000 -66.83 33.86 35.22
C SER A 1000 -66.79 32.79 36.32
N VAL A 1001 -65.96 33.02 37.34
CA VAL A 1001 -65.70 32.08 38.43
C VAL A 1001 -66.32 32.59 39.73
N ASP A 1002 -67.25 31.81 40.29
CA ASP A 1002 -67.83 32.11 41.60
C ASP A 1002 -66.80 31.86 42.73
N ARG A 1003 -66.61 32.84 43.62
CA ARG A 1003 -65.78 32.76 44.84
C ARG A 1003 -66.61 32.85 46.13
N SER A 1004 -67.92 32.64 46.06
CA SER A 1004 -68.83 32.63 47.20
C SER A 1004 -68.42 31.61 48.28
N GLY A 1005 -68.84 31.84 49.53
CA GLY A 1005 -68.47 30.98 50.66
C GLY A 1005 -68.81 29.49 50.47
N SER A 1006 -69.78 29.14 49.63
CA SER A 1006 -70.09 27.75 49.26
C SER A 1006 -69.02 27.07 48.39
N MET A 1007 -68.17 27.85 47.72
CA MET A 1007 -67.08 27.36 46.87
C MET A 1007 -65.87 26.90 47.68
N ALA A 1008 -65.75 27.34 48.95
CA ALA A 1008 -64.74 26.87 49.90
C ALA A 1008 -65.07 25.49 50.52
N MET A 1009 -66.21 24.88 50.16
CA MET A 1009 -66.57 23.55 50.64
C MET A 1009 -65.72 22.48 49.95
N SER A 1010 -65.09 21.61 50.74
CA SER A 1010 -64.32 20.49 50.20
C SER A 1010 -65.24 19.39 49.67
N THR A 1011 -64.89 18.84 48.52
CA THR A 1011 -65.54 17.67 47.93
C THR A 1011 -64.67 16.45 48.18
N ASP A 1012 -65.05 15.57 49.12
CA ASP A 1012 -64.57 14.22 49.50
C ASP A 1012 -63.07 13.83 49.45
N GLU A 1013 -62.18 14.66 48.90
CA GLU A 1013 -60.76 14.41 48.69
C GLU A 1013 -59.94 15.72 48.81
N LYS A 1014 -59.96 16.42 49.96
CA LYS A 1014 -59.07 17.58 50.28
C LYS A 1014 -59.01 18.76 49.27
N VAL A 1015 -59.79 18.74 48.21
CA VAL A 1015 -59.87 19.75 47.15
C VAL A 1015 -61.18 20.52 47.33
N THR A 1016 -61.17 21.84 47.13
CA THR A 1016 -62.37 22.67 47.21
C THR A 1016 -63.09 22.74 45.86
N LYS A 1017 -64.38 23.07 45.85
CA LYS A 1017 -65.11 23.34 44.60
C LYS A 1017 -64.45 24.48 43.80
N LEU A 1018 -63.84 25.44 44.50
CA LEU A 1018 -63.08 26.52 43.87
C LEU A 1018 -61.82 26.00 43.15
N ASP A 1019 -61.13 25.00 43.71
CA ASP A 1019 -59.95 24.41 43.07
C ASP A 1019 -60.34 23.63 41.80
N ILE A 1020 -61.47 22.92 41.81
CA ILE A 1020 -62.01 22.27 40.61
C ILE A 1020 -62.40 23.31 39.54
N ALA A 1021 -62.98 24.45 39.96
CA ALA A 1021 -63.32 25.53 39.05
C ALA A 1021 -62.08 26.18 38.41
N LYS A 1022 -60.97 26.29 39.15
CA LYS A 1022 -59.68 26.77 38.63
C LYS A 1022 -59.07 25.79 37.61
N GLU A 1023 -59.10 24.49 37.91
CA GLU A 1023 -58.62 23.47 36.97
C GLU A 1023 -59.47 23.43 35.69
N ALA A 1024 -60.79 23.56 35.81
CA ALA A 1024 -61.66 23.67 34.64
C ALA A 1024 -61.34 24.94 33.82
N ALA A 1025 -61.07 26.07 34.47
CA ALA A 1025 -60.65 27.29 33.79
C ALA A 1025 -59.31 27.12 33.06
N HIS A 1026 -58.33 26.45 33.67
CA HIS A 1026 -57.05 26.13 33.04
C HIS A 1026 -57.21 25.25 31.79
N LEU A 1027 -58.02 24.19 31.86
CA LEU A 1027 -58.29 23.32 30.72
C LEU A 1027 -58.98 24.06 29.56
N VAL A 1028 -59.80 25.08 29.85
CA VAL A 1028 -60.39 25.92 28.79
C VAL A 1028 -59.34 26.81 28.13
N VAL A 1029 -58.39 27.36 28.90
CA VAL A 1029 -57.28 28.15 28.35
C VAL A 1029 -56.35 27.29 27.50
N ASP A 1030 -56.05 26.06 27.93
CA ASP A 1030 -55.19 25.13 27.17
C ASP A 1030 -55.80 24.71 25.82
N LEU A 1031 -57.12 24.82 25.66
CA LEU A 1031 -57.81 24.55 24.40
C LEU A 1031 -57.82 25.74 23.43
N LEU A 1032 -57.37 26.92 23.85
CA LEU A 1032 -57.35 28.14 23.04
C LEU A 1032 -55.98 28.34 22.37
N ASP A 1033 -56.01 28.73 21.09
CA ASP A 1033 -54.80 29.08 20.32
C ASP A 1033 -54.34 30.51 20.65
N GLU A 1034 -53.07 30.84 20.38
CA GLU A 1034 -52.38 32.11 20.73
C GLU A 1034 -53.06 33.39 20.19
N ARG A 1035 -54.03 33.24 19.28
CA ARG A 1035 -54.82 34.33 18.69
C ARG A 1035 -56.16 34.62 19.40
N ASN A 1036 -56.52 33.83 20.40
CA ASN A 1036 -57.78 33.97 21.16
C ASN A 1036 -57.51 34.82 22.41
N GLU A 1037 -58.48 35.64 22.79
CA GLU A 1037 -58.39 36.47 23.99
C GLU A 1037 -59.15 35.82 25.15
N VAL A 1038 -58.56 35.82 26.34
CA VAL A 1038 -59.19 35.31 27.55
C VAL A 1038 -59.21 36.38 28.62
N GLY A 1039 -60.37 36.58 29.24
CA GLY A 1039 -60.51 37.33 30.48
C GLY A 1039 -61.05 36.44 31.59
N VAL A 1040 -60.56 36.60 32.82
CA VAL A 1040 -61.08 35.86 33.98
C VAL A 1040 -61.74 36.85 34.93
N MET A 1041 -63.03 36.64 35.19
CA MET A 1041 -63.78 37.43 36.14
C MET A 1041 -64.13 36.55 37.34
N SER A 1042 -63.75 36.97 38.54
CA SER A 1042 -64.19 36.30 39.76
C SER A 1042 -65.20 37.14 40.52
N TRP A 1043 -66.23 36.52 41.11
CA TRP A 1043 -67.28 37.27 41.82
C TRP A 1043 -67.75 36.58 43.10
N ASP A 1044 -68.02 37.37 44.14
CA ASP A 1044 -68.76 36.98 45.35
C ASP A 1044 -69.88 37.99 45.64
N THR A 1045 -69.59 39.04 46.42
CA THR A 1045 -70.41 40.22 46.64
C THR A 1045 -69.99 41.38 45.72
N GLU A 1046 -68.75 41.36 45.21
CA GLU A 1046 -68.23 42.29 44.21
C GLU A 1046 -67.48 41.53 43.10
N PHE A 1047 -67.46 42.06 41.88
CA PHE A 1047 -66.70 41.44 40.78
C PHE A 1047 -65.28 42.00 40.71
N LEU A 1048 -64.32 41.14 40.40
CA LEU A 1048 -62.92 41.47 40.12
C LEU A 1048 -62.57 40.89 38.74
N TRP A 1049 -62.05 41.75 37.87
CA TRP A 1049 -61.66 41.40 36.50
C TRP A 1049 -60.16 41.56 36.36
N ASP A 1050 -59.47 40.46 36.06
CA ASP A 1050 -58.02 40.43 35.79
C ASP A 1050 -57.74 39.96 34.35
#